data_AF-A0A3N1UI67-F1
#
_entry.id   AF-A0A3N1UI67-F1
#
_cell.length_a   1.000
_cell.length_b   1.000
_cell.length_c   1.000
_cell.angle_alpha   90.00
_cell.angle_beta   90.00
_cell.angle_gamma   90.00
#
_symmetry.space_group_name_H-M   'P 1'
#
loop_
_entity.id
_entity.type
_entity.pdbx_description
1 polymer ?
#
loop_
_entity_poly.entity_id
_entity_poly.type
_entity_poly.pdbx_seq_one_letter_code
_entity_poly.pdbx_strand_id
1 'polypeptide(L)'
;MTRRSSGGLKKTLVLHRFSIGPRRLIGFVGVALLAMGLLLFSNLQNLIGAEAPKGPPPPPKAVFEDGSPWRAVDLEEALKRASETVPLVKEVVKETPVERKRRLGDAFPKLTDLTIDYMVLKSPMIEAEENHYGYVRFMHKKHAVVVGDCTVCHHYRPKDPAAKETTRCSACHQKAFQAGMPERPGLKAAYHLQCVGCHMERDKGPVGCTECHAKNVPDHSTLVKLPPHPEPMDVTKECLRCHAKAGEDMLASTHWLLRGPSPYTEGHEKDVSLGKAAKTVNNFCIALPSNWPRCTSCHAGYGWKDANFDFTDRTRIDCLVCHDATGTYAKIPTGAGMPYKELDLRKIAQNVGRPTRKNCGDCHFSGGGGDAVKHGDMNSILYYPSRNCDVHMGGMDFQCVDCHKTRNHKISGRSTSVPVVEGSHSCETCHTAQPHGDASNVLNHHLNRHTEHVACVTCHSPIYAKCKATKVFWDWSKAGDKKRKPKKDKYGMPDYSWQKGEFIWKESAKPEYYWYNGKVRRYVLGDRFEPNGPVKLTEPVGDIQDPQAKIYAFKVMRGRQPADAQRNVIAVPHLFGEGGYWKTLDWKKSIENGMKAAGLAYSGTFKWVDTVMYWGLNHEITPKNRALSCVQCHESLRQEPYCGRCHQNTASIDFKALAYRGIDFQQLYYAGRDTLELLNVTDYIGFQSLGYKGDPIVYGGRFKQLPLGQGPSLPKNP
;
A
#
# COMPACT_ATOMS: atom_id res chain seq x y z
N MET A 1 44.69 1.45 -86.03
CA MET A 1 45.13 0.39 -85.10
C MET A 1 44.71 0.80 -83.69
N THR A 2 43.53 0.38 -83.22
CA THR A 2 43.29 -0.82 -82.38
C THR A 2 43.82 -0.72 -80.94
N ARG A 3 42.84 -0.60 -80.01
CA ARG A 3 42.74 -1.17 -78.64
C ARG A 3 43.90 -0.84 -77.67
N ARG A 4 43.69 -0.42 -76.42
CA ARG A 4 42.69 -0.88 -75.44
C ARG A 4 42.68 0.05 -74.20
N SER A 5 41.47 0.28 -73.67
CA SER A 5 41.04 0.56 -72.28
C SER A 5 41.88 1.51 -71.40
N SER A 6 41.47 2.77 -71.18
CA SER A 6 40.38 3.26 -70.28
C SER A 6 40.52 2.75 -68.84
N GLY A 7 40.71 3.56 -67.81
CA GLY A 7 40.69 5.01 -67.67
C GLY A 7 40.32 5.31 -66.22
N GLY A 8 41.20 5.99 -65.49
CA GLY A 8 40.99 6.38 -64.10
C GLY A 8 41.48 7.81 -63.86
N LEU A 9 40.71 8.51 -63.02
CA LEU A 9 40.96 9.82 -62.40
C LEU A 9 40.95 11.06 -63.30
N LYS A 10 40.31 12.13 -62.78
CA LYS A 10 40.98 13.37 -62.29
C LYS A 10 39.92 14.45 -61.98
N LYS A 11 39.90 14.97 -60.74
CA LYS A 11 40.66 16.10 -60.16
C LYS A 11 40.01 17.47 -60.37
N THR A 12 39.56 18.04 -59.25
CA THR A 12 39.99 19.31 -58.64
C THR A 12 40.75 20.33 -59.52
N LEU A 13 40.24 21.57 -59.60
CA LEU A 13 40.90 22.83 -59.14
C LEU A 13 39.98 24.06 -59.42
N VAL A 14 39.48 24.76 -58.39
CA VAL A 14 39.85 26.12 -57.91
C VAL A 14 40.11 27.20 -58.98
N LEU A 15 39.29 28.28 -59.01
CA LEU A 15 39.63 29.68 -58.65
C LEU A 15 38.65 30.74 -59.20
N HIS A 16 38.17 31.57 -58.27
CA HIS A 16 37.99 33.03 -58.33
C HIS A 16 36.76 33.73 -58.97
N ARG A 17 36.06 34.45 -58.07
CA ARG A 17 35.72 35.91 -58.07
C ARG A 17 34.39 36.42 -58.66
N PHE A 18 33.76 37.28 -57.83
CA PHE A 18 32.71 38.30 -58.03
C PHE A 18 31.30 37.79 -58.43
N SER A 19 30.18 38.03 -57.72
CA SER A 19 29.54 39.17 -57.02
C SER A 19 28.33 39.70 -57.82
N ILE A 20 27.23 39.92 -57.09
CA ILE A 20 26.01 40.69 -57.39
C ILE A 20 24.87 39.96 -58.16
N GLY A 21 23.70 39.88 -57.49
CA GLY A 21 22.43 39.24 -57.94
C GLY A 21 21.63 40.06 -58.96
N PRO A 22 20.28 40.23 -58.89
CA PRO A 22 19.23 39.56 -58.11
C PRO A 22 18.00 39.15 -58.98
N ARG A 23 17.00 38.45 -58.41
CA ARG A 23 15.54 38.44 -58.76
C ARG A 23 14.82 37.47 -57.80
N ARG A 24 14.01 37.93 -56.82
CA ARG A 24 12.54 38.16 -56.87
C ARG A 24 11.82 36.99 -57.59
N LEU A 25 10.84 36.27 -57.02
CA LEU A 25 9.71 36.71 -56.21
C LEU A 25 8.97 35.46 -55.61
N ILE A 26 8.64 35.53 -54.30
CA ILE A 26 7.41 35.11 -53.60
C ILE A 26 6.70 33.78 -53.95
N GLY A 27 6.47 32.94 -52.92
CA GLY A 27 5.40 31.94 -52.93
C GLY A 27 5.40 30.96 -51.75
N PHE A 28 4.78 31.35 -50.62
CA PHE A 28 4.14 30.53 -49.57
C PHE A 28 4.48 29.03 -49.44
N VAL A 29 5.07 28.63 -48.29
CA VAL A 29 4.47 27.73 -47.27
C VAL A 29 5.30 27.89 -46.00
N GLY A 30 4.69 28.48 -44.97
CA GLY A 30 5.28 28.61 -43.64
C GLY A 30 4.63 27.64 -42.65
N VAL A 31 5.40 27.29 -41.62
CA VAL A 31 5.01 26.68 -40.35
C VAL A 31 4.92 25.15 -40.32
N ALA A 32 6.09 24.49 -40.30
CA ALA A 32 6.37 23.32 -39.49
C ALA A 32 7.90 23.15 -39.41
N LEU A 33 8.46 22.92 -38.22
CA LEU A 33 9.89 22.62 -37.91
C LEU A 33 10.68 23.67 -37.11
N LEU A 34 10.06 24.32 -36.12
CA LEU A 34 10.82 25.03 -35.06
C LEU A 34 10.18 24.91 -33.67
N ALA A 35 9.58 23.75 -33.36
CA ALA A 35 8.96 23.45 -32.07
C ALA A 35 9.38 22.09 -31.44
N MET A 36 10.54 21.54 -31.83
CA MET A 36 11.07 20.27 -31.27
C MET A 36 12.49 20.38 -30.70
N GLY A 37 12.96 21.60 -30.42
CA GLY A 37 14.33 21.86 -29.90
C GLY A 37 14.42 22.53 -28.53
N LEU A 38 13.29 22.84 -27.87
CA LEU A 38 13.27 23.64 -26.63
C LEU A 38 12.47 23.04 -25.46
N LEU A 39 12.04 21.78 -25.58
CA LEU A 39 11.33 21.05 -24.50
C LEU A 39 12.20 19.99 -23.78
N LEU A 40 13.52 19.97 -24.01
CA LEU A 40 14.46 19.05 -23.37
C LEU A 40 15.40 19.71 -22.34
N PHE A 41 15.18 20.98 -21.98
CA PHE A 41 16.05 21.73 -21.06
C PHE A 41 15.36 22.35 -19.83
N SER A 42 14.16 21.92 -19.44
CA SER A 42 13.46 22.44 -18.25
C SER A 42 13.36 21.47 -17.06
N ASN A 43 14.01 20.30 -17.09
CA ASN A 43 14.00 19.34 -15.97
C ASN A 43 15.36 19.16 -15.25
N LEU A 44 16.33 20.04 -15.49
CA LEU A 44 17.60 20.09 -14.76
C LEU A 44 17.58 21.23 -13.74
N GLN A 45 17.03 21.01 -12.53
CA GLN A 45 17.39 21.78 -11.32
C GLN A 45 16.80 21.25 -10.00
N ASN A 46 15.80 20.37 -10.02
CA ASN A 46 15.21 19.87 -8.77
C ASN A 46 16.02 18.73 -8.17
N LEU A 47 17.01 19.07 -7.34
CA LEU A 47 17.56 18.27 -6.22
C LEU A 47 18.74 18.97 -5.51
N ILE A 48 19.20 20.13 -6.03
CA ILE A 48 20.11 21.04 -5.33
C ILE A 48 19.25 21.84 -4.35
N GLY A 49 19.24 21.47 -3.06
CA GLY A 49 18.65 22.28 -1.98
C GLY A 49 17.44 23.12 -2.39
N ALA A 50 16.46 22.49 -3.05
CA ALA A 50 15.45 23.21 -3.81
C ALA A 50 14.73 24.17 -2.86
N GLU A 51 14.72 25.47 -3.21
CA GLU A 51 13.76 26.39 -2.63
C GLU A 51 12.41 25.70 -2.69
N ALA A 52 11.73 25.64 -1.53
CA ALA A 52 10.39 25.07 -1.48
C ALA A 52 9.55 25.76 -2.56
N PRO A 53 8.73 25.02 -3.34
CA PRO A 53 7.88 25.64 -4.34
C PRO A 53 7.15 26.81 -3.69
N LYS A 54 7.14 27.98 -4.37
CA LYS A 54 6.54 29.22 -3.86
C LYS A 54 5.03 29.13 -3.60
N GLY A 55 4.42 27.98 -3.85
CA GLY A 55 3.01 27.69 -3.61
C GLY A 55 2.76 26.19 -3.44
N PRO A 56 1.50 25.80 -3.18
CA PRO A 56 1.12 24.40 -2.96
C PRO A 56 1.38 23.54 -4.20
N PRO A 57 1.76 22.27 -4.04
CA PRO A 57 1.88 21.35 -5.16
C PRO A 57 0.51 21.17 -5.85
N PRO A 58 0.46 21.03 -7.18
CA PRO A 58 -0.79 20.76 -7.88
C PRO A 58 -1.36 19.40 -7.44
N PRO A 59 -2.69 19.21 -7.56
CA PRO A 59 -3.30 17.90 -7.34
C PRO A 59 -2.65 16.83 -8.22
N PRO A 60 -2.48 15.60 -7.72
CA PRO A 60 -2.01 14.50 -8.55
C PRO A 60 -2.99 14.27 -9.70
N LYS A 61 -2.46 14.04 -10.89
CA LYS A 61 -3.27 13.76 -12.08
C LYS A 61 -3.74 12.31 -12.04
N ALA A 62 -5.01 12.09 -12.34
CA ALA A 62 -5.59 10.75 -12.51
C ALA A 62 -5.22 10.15 -13.87
N VAL A 63 -3.93 9.87 -14.06
CA VAL A 63 -3.36 9.28 -15.28
C VAL A 63 -2.41 8.15 -14.92
N PHE A 64 -2.29 7.15 -15.81
CA PHE A 64 -1.24 6.14 -15.72
C PHE A 64 0.14 6.75 -16.08
N GLU A 65 1.21 5.99 -15.85
CA GLU A 65 2.59 6.41 -16.15
C GLU A 65 2.81 6.77 -17.63
N ASP A 66 2.03 6.16 -18.54
CA ASP A 66 2.05 6.46 -19.98
C ASP A 66 1.23 7.71 -20.38
N GLY A 67 0.61 8.39 -19.39
CA GLY A 67 -0.20 9.59 -19.59
C GLY A 67 -1.66 9.34 -19.97
N SER A 68 -2.06 8.08 -20.18
CA SER A 68 -3.47 7.74 -20.44
C SER A 68 -4.35 7.93 -19.19
N PRO A 69 -5.66 8.21 -19.35
CA PRO A 69 -6.56 8.38 -18.21
C PRO A 69 -6.58 7.16 -17.30
N TRP A 70 -6.45 7.39 -15.99
CA TRP A 70 -6.47 6.31 -15.01
C TRP A 70 -7.86 5.68 -14.90
N ARG A 71 -7.91 4.36 -14.75
CA ARG A 71 -9.15 3.57 -14.64
C ARG A 71 -9.00 2.44 -13.63
N ALA A 72 -9.98 2.29 -12.75
CA ALA A 72 -10.09 1.17 -11.82
C ALA A 72 -10.91 0.04 -12.43
N VAL A 73 -10.26 -0.77 -13.26
CA VAL A 73 -10.94 -1.75 -14.14
C VAL A 73 -11.90 -2.68 -13.41
N ASP A 74 -11.54 -3.17 -12.22
CA ASP A 74 -12.38 -4.11 -11.47
C ASP A 74 -13.60 -3.39 -10.85
N LEU A 75 -13.43 -2.14 -10.39
CA LEU A 75 -14.55 -1.33 -9.88
C LEU A 75 -15.48 -0.88 -11.01
N GLU A 76 -14.95 -0.42 -12.13
CA GLU A 76 -15.75 0.03 -13.27
C GLU A 76 -16.59 -1.11 -13.83
N GLU A 77 -16.03 -2.32 -13.97
CA GLU A 77 -16.79 -3.49 -14.38
C GLU A 77 -17.89 -3.83 -13.38
N ALA A 78 -17.58 -3.77 -12.08
CA ALA A 78 -18.56 -4.02 -11.02
C ALA A 78 -19.70 -2.98 -11.04
N LEU A 79 -19.38 -1.68 -11.22
CA LEU A 79 -20.35 -0.60 -11.31
C LEU A 79 -21.22 -0.71 -12.58
N LYS A 80 -20.60 -1.04 -13.72
CA LYS A 80 -21.33 -1.29 -14.97
C LYS A 80 -22.37 -2.39 -14.77
N ARG A 81 -21.97 -3.53 -14.21
CA ARG A 81 -22.87 -4.65 -13.89
C ARG A 81 -24.00 -4.24 -12.93
N ALA A 82 -23.69 -3.44 -11.92
CA ALA A 82 -24.66 -2.97 -10.95
C ALA A 82 -25.64 -1.92 -11.51
N SER A 83 -25.25 -1.19 -12.55
CA SER A 83 -26.09 -0.21 -13.24
C SER A 83 -27.13 -0.84 -14.19
N GLU A 84 -26.94 -2.11 -14.55
CA GLU A 84 -27.87 -2.82 -15.44
C GLU A 84 -29.23 -3.04 -14.77
N THR A 85 -30.28 -2.49 -15.37
CA THR A 85 -31.66 -2.85 -15.05
C THR A 85 -32.06 -4.09 -15.83
N VAL A 86 -32.64 -5.08 -15.15
CA VAL A 86 -33.13 -6.31 -15.79
C VAL A 86 -34.65 -6.39 -15.81
N PRO A 87 -35.21 -7.12 -16.81
CA PRO A 87 -36.62 -7.46 -16.81
C PRO A 87 -37.02 -8.15 -15.50
N LEU A 88 -38.19 -7.77 -15.00
CA LEU A 88 -38.78 -8.35 -13.80
C LEU A 88 -39.18 -9.81 -14.09
N VAL A 89 -38.60 -10.73 -13.34
CA VAL A 89 -38.98 -12.15 -13.33
C VAL A 89 -40.25 -12.30 -12.48
N LYS A 90 -41.37 -12.59 -13.13
CA LYS A 90 -42.66 -12.78 -12.44
C LYS A 90 -42.79 -14.21 -11.91
N GLU A 91 -42.57 -15.20 -12.78
CA GLU A 91 -42.69 -16.63 -12.45
C GLU A 91 -41.33 -17.26 -12.11
N VAL A 92 -41.29 -17.98 -11.00
CA VAL A 92 -40.09 -18.67 -10.49
C VAL A 92 -40.38 -20.15 -10.23
N VAL A 93 -39.33 -20.97 -10.30
CA VAL A 93 -39.38 -22.36 -9.83
C VAL A 93 -39.12 -22.36 -8.32
N LYS A 94 -40.06 -22.94 -7.55
CA LYS A 94 -39.95 -23.10 -6.10
C LYS A 94 -39.55 -24.55 -5.80
N GLU A 95 -38.29 -24.74 -5.45
CA GLU A 95 -37.71 -26.04 -5.06
C GLU A 95 -36.95 -25.85 -3.75
N THR A 96 -36.93 -26.87 -2.91
CA THR A 96 -35.98 -26.96 -1.79
C THR A 96 -34.56 -27.12 -2.33
N PRO A 97 -33.52 -26.74 -1.55
CA PRO A 97 -32.12 -26.99 -1.93
C PRO A 97 -31.84 -28.45 -2.31
N VAL A 98 -32.48 -29.40 -1.63
CA VAL A 98 -32.32 -30.85 -1.87
C VAL A 98 -32.93 -31.24 -3.21
N GLU A 99 -34.16 -30.81 -3.51
CA GLU A 99 -34.83 -31.08 -4.79
C GLU A 99 -34.04 -30.52 -5.96
N ARG A 100 -33.53 -29.29 -5.81
CA ARG A 100 -32.74 -28.64 -6.85
C ARG A 100 -31.40 -29.32 -7.10
N LYS A 101 -30.70 -29.73 -6.03
CA LYS A 101 -29.46 -30.53 -6.15
C LYS A 101 -29.73 -31.85 -6.84
N ARG A 102 -30.83 -32.55 -6.50
CA ARG A 102 -31.24 -33.79 -7.14
C ARG A 102 -31.56 -33.60 -8.63
N ARG A 103 -32.27 -32.53 -8.99
CA ARG A 103 -32.60 -32.22 -10.39
C ARG A 103 -31.37 -31.94 -11.23
N LEU A 104 -30.39 -31.21 -10.68
CA LEU A 104 -29.21 -30.79 -11.42
C LEU A 104 -28.09 -31.83 -11.43
N GLY A 105 -27.99 -32.68 -10.40
CA GLY A 105 -26.91 -33.65 -10.29
C GLY A 105 -25.55 -32.99 -10.48
N ASP A 106 -24.77 -33.48 -11.44
CA ASP A 106 -23.44 -32.97 -11.77
C ASP A 106 -23.42 -31.54 -12.34
N ALA A 107 -24.55 -31.07 -12.89
CA ALA A 107 -24.74 -29.72 -13.41
C ALA A 107 -25.05 -28.69 -12.31
N PHE A 108 -25.08 -29.10 -11.04
CA PHE A 108 -25.26 -28.17 -9.93
C PHE A 108 -24.10 -27.17 -9.87
N PRO A 109 -24.36 -25.85 -9.72
CA PRO A 109 -23.30 -24.83 -9.72
C PRO A 109 -22.24 -25.05 -8.64
N LYS A 110 -20.98 -25.16 -9.05
CA LYS A 110 -19.80 -25.38 -8.19
C LYS A 110 -18.98 -24.09 -8.06
N LEU A 111 -18.06 -24.07 -7.09
CA LEU A 111 -17.13 -22.95 -6.92
C LEU A 111 -16.24 -22.70 -8.15
N THR A 112 -15.96 -23.74 -8.94
CA THR A 112 -15.21 -23.65 -10.20
C THR A 112 -15.97 -22.91 -11.29
N ASP A 113 -17.31 -22.83 -11.20
CA ASP A 113 -18.16 -22.13 -12.16
C ASP A 113 -18.29 -20.63 -11.83
N LEU A 114 -17.69 -20.20 -10.71
CA LEU A 114 -17.71 -18.81 -10.27
C LEU A 114 -16.90 -17.94 -11.23
N THR A 115 -17.59 -17.04 -11.93
CA THR A 115 -16.97 -16.11 -12.88
C THR A 115 -16.77 -14.70 -12.32
N ILE A 116 -17.43 -14.37 -11.20
CA ILE A 116 -17.42 -13.03 -10.61
C ILE A 116 -16.93 -13.12 -9.17
N ASP A 117 -15.69 -12.70 -8.93
CA ASP A 117 -15.04 -12.72 -7.62
C ASP A 117 -15.47 -11.53 -6.73
N TYR A 118 -15.68 -10.37 -7.37
CA TYR A 118 -15.96 -9.08 -6.74
C TYR A 118 -17.13 -8.38 -7.44
N MET A 119 -18.01 -7.76 -6.66
CA MET A 119 -19.14 -6.99 -7.16
C MET A 119 -19.47 -5.84 -6.20
N VAL A 120 -20.25 -4.87 -6.68
CA VAL A 120 -20.82 -3.80 -5.84
C VAL A 120 -22.32 -3.95 -5.78
N LEU A 121 -22.88 -3.83 -4.59
CA LEU A 121 -24.32 -3.76 -4.38
C LEU A 121 -24.72 -2.29 -4.51
N LYS A 122 -25.11 -1.94 -5.73
CA LYS A 122 -25.64 -0.63 -6.13
C LYS A 122 -26.83 -0.90 -7.04
N SER A 123 -27.87 -0.06 -7.00
CA SER A 123 -29.03 -0.21 -7.87
C SER A 123 -29.63 1.15 -8.20
N PRO A 124 -29.80 1.48 -9.51
CA PRO A 124 -30.54 2.67 -9.91
C PRO A 124 -31.98 2.70 -9.37
N MET A 125 -32.59 1.53 -9.13
CA MET A 125 -33.95 1.44 -8.62
C MET A 125 -34.03 1.89 -7.15
N ILE A 126 -33.04 1.51 -6.34
CA ILE A 126 -32.96 1.93 -4.94
C ILE A 126 -32.59 3.41 -4.87
N GLU A 127 -31.60 3.86 -5.65
CA GLU A 127 -31.14 5.26 -5.63
C GLU A 127 -32.19 6.26 -6.10
N ALA A 128 -33.15 5.82 -6.94
CA ALA A 128 -34.29 6.63 -7.34
C ALA A 128 -35.32 6.86 -6.20
N GLU A 129 -35.36 5.97 -5.20
CA GLU A 129 -36.23 6.09 -4.02
C GLU A 129 -35.49 6.77 -2.85
N GLU A 130 -34.24 6.40 -2.59
CA GLU A 130 -33.41 6.94 -1.50
C GLU A 130 -31.90 6.83 -1.80
N ASN A 131 -31.10 7.83 -1.41
CA ASN A 131 -29.65 7.83 -1.60
C ASN A 131 -28.90 8.44 -0.41
N HIS A 132 -29.04 7.79 0.75
CA HIS A 132 -28.37 8.22 1.99
C HIS A 132 -26.97 7.63 2.20
N TYR A 133 -26.67 6.54 1.49
CA TYR A 133 -25.49 5.71 1.68
C TYR A 133 -24.84 5.35 0.35
N GLY A 134 -23.52 5.25 0.34
CA GLY A 134 -22.75 4.71 -0.78
C GLY A 134 -22.98 3.21 -0.96
N TYR A 135 -22.57 2.70 -2.12
CA TYR A 135 -22.67 1.28 -2.47
C TYR A 135 -21.88 0.37 -1.52
N VAL A 136 -22.30 -0.90 -1.41
CA VAL A 136 -21.57 -1.92 -0.65
C VAL A 136 -20.62 -2.67 -1.57
N ARG A 137 -19.37 -2.82 -1.16
CA ARG A 137 -18.39 -3.69 -1.83
C ARG A 137 -18.60 -5.13 -1.35
N PHE A 138 -18.96 -6.04 -2.25
CA PHE A 138 -19.28 -7.43 -1.93
C PHE A 138 -18.27 -8.41 -2.55
N MET A 139 -17.53 -9.09 -1.67
CA MET A 139 -16.56 -10.13 -2.04
C MET A 139 -17.29 -11.45 -2.29
N HIS A 140 -17.85 -11.61 -3.49
CA HIS A 140 -18.68 -12.78 -3.84
C HIS A 140 -17.93 -14.09 -3.65
N LYS A 141 -16.66 -14.17 -4.07
CA LYS A 141 -15.84 -15.37 -3.87
C LYS A 141 -15.66 -15.75 -2.40
N LYS A 142 -15.48 -14.77 -1.51
CA LYS A 142 -15.37 -15.02 -0.07
C LYS A 142 -16.65 -15.70 0.45
N HIS A 143 -17.80 -15.13 0.11
CA HIS A 143 -19.09 -15.66 0.56
C HIS A 143 -19.37 -17.02 -0.04
N ALA A 144 -19.09 -17.22 -1.33
CA ALA A 144 -19.25 -18.51 -1.98
C ALA A 144 -18.41 -19.60 -1.30
N VAL A 145 -17.15 -19.32 -0.97
CA VAL A 145 -16.26 -20.26 -0.26
C VAL A 145 -16.75 -20.56 1.16
N VAL A 146 -17.21 -19.55 1.90
CA VAL A 146 -17.70 -19.71 3.29
C VAL A 146 -19.04 -20.46 3.34
N VAL A 147 -19.90 -20.26 2.35
CA VAL A 147 -21.24 -20.85 2.31
C VAL A 147 -21.22 -22.24 1.69
N GLY A 148 -20.42 -22.46 0.64
CA GLY A 148 -20.30 -23.76 -0.05
C GLY A 148 -21.54 -24.21 -0.84
N ASP A 149 -22.66 -23.52 -0.69
CA ASP A 149 -23.93 -23.82 -1.35
C ASP A 149 -24.53 -22.57 -2.00
N CYS A 150 -24.50 -22.53 -3.33
CA CYS A 150 -25.03 -21.42 -4.12
C CYS A 150 -26.52 -21.17 -3.90
N THR A 151 -27.29 -22.19 -3.48
CA THR A 151 -28.75 -22.07 -3.28
C THR A 151 -29.14 -21.28 -2.05
N VAL A 152 -28.22 -21.07 -1.10
CA VAL A 152 -28.47 -20.24 0.09
C VAL A 152 -28.76 -18.79 -0.31
N CYS A 153 -28.07 -18.28 -1.33
CA CYS A 153 -28.27 -16.92 -1.84
C CYS A 153 -29.12 -16.90 -3.13
N HIS A 154 -28.86 -17.83 -4.05
CA HIS A 154 -29.64 -17.99 -5.27
C HIS A 154 -30.80 -18.96 -5.04
N HIS A 155 -31.73 -18.61 -4.15
CA HIS A 155 -32.75 -19.53 -3.65
C HIS A 155 -33.74 -20.03 -4.72
N TYR A 156 -34.04 -19.22 -5.72
CA TYR A 156 -35.00 -19.51 -6.79
C TYR A 156 -34.41 -19.14 -8.14
N ARG A 157 -34.94 -19.76 -9.20
CA ARG A 157 -34.62 -19.43 -10.59
C ARG A 157 -35.88 -18.98 -11.34
N PRO A 158 -35.75 -18.23 -12.44
CA PRO A 158 -36.86 -18.01 -13.36
C PRO A 158 -37.43 -19.33 -13.89
N LYS A 159 -38.74 -19.37 -14.17
CA LYS A 159 -39.42 -20.57 -14.72
C LYS A 159 -38.98 -20.93 -16.13
N ASP A 160 -38.48 -19.95 -16.89
CA ASP A 160 -37.88 -20.17 -18.22
C ASP A 160 -36.77 -21.22 -18.14
N PRO A 161 -36.90 -22.38 -18.80
CA PRO A 161 -35.89 -23.43 -18.81
C PRO A 161 -34.50 -22.96 -19.26
N ALA A 162 -34.41 -21.95 -20.12
CA ALA A 162 -33.14 -21.40 -20.61
C ALA A 162 -32.46 -20.45 -19.61
N ALA A 163 -33.15 -20.02 -18.56
CA ALA A 163 -32.59 -19.09 -17.58
C ALA A 163 -31.51 -19.73 -16.70
N LYS A 164 -30.49 -18.96 -16.35
CA LYS A 164 -29.40 -19.41 -15.46
C LYS A 164 -29.95 -19.81 -14.08
N GLU A 165 -29.39 -20.89 -13.54
CA GLU A 165 -29.65 -21.32 -12.16
C GLU A 165 -29.25 -20.22 -11.15
N THR A 166 -28.13 -19.53 -11.36
CA THR A 166 -27.68 -18.41 -10.52
C THR A 166 -28.14 -17.06 -11.06
N THR A 167 -29.41 -16.72 -10.82
CA THR A 167 -29.99 -15.43 -11.23
C THR A 167 -29.75 -14.33 -10.17
N ARG A 168 -29.58 -13.07 -10.62
CA ARG A 168 -29.38 -11.90 -9.76
C ARG A 168 -30.63 -11.54 -8.95
N CYS A 169 -30.44 -11.12 -7.70
CA CYS A 169 -31.53 -10.70 -6.81
C CYS A 169 -32.43 -9.64 -7.47
N SER A 170 -31.81 -8.67 -8.17
CA SER A 170 -32.51 -7.57 -8.85
C SER A 170 -33.43 -7.97 -10.01
N ALA A 171 -33.36 -9.23 -10.47
CA ALA A 171 -34.31 -9.75 -11.46
C ALA A 171 -35.67 -10.06 -10.82
N CYS A 172 -35.68 -10.53 -9.57
CA CYS A 172 -36.90 -10.90 -8.86
C CYS A 172 -37.33 -9.80 -7.87
N HIS A 173 -36.38 -9.25 -7.12
CA HIS A 173 -36.56 -8.20 -6.12
C HIS A 173 -36.20 -6.85 -6.72
N GLN A 174 -37.16 -5.94 -6.87
CA GLN A 174 -36.92 -4.63 -7.48
C GLN A 174 -37.38 -3.51 -6.53
N LYS A 175 -38.41 -2.76 -6.90
CA LYS A 175 -39.00 -1.68 -6.11
C LYS A 175 -39.46 -2.16 -4.72
N ALA A 176 -39.53 -1.25 -3.76
CA ALA A 176 -39.96 -1.55 -2.39
C ALA A 176 -41.35 -2.22 -2.33
N PHE A 177 -42.27 -1.79 -3.19
CA PHE A 177 -43.61 -2.36 -3.33
C PHE A 177 -43.92 -2.69 -4.79
N GLN A 178 -44.44 -3.91 -5.02
CA GLN A 178 -44.99 -4.32 -6.31
C GLN A 178 -46.41 -4.88 -6.12
N ALA A 179 -47.41 -4.15 -6.62
CA ALA A 179 -48.82 -4.48 -6.43
C ALA A 179 -49.19 -5.92 -6.88
N GLY A 180 -48.58 -6.42 -7.96
CA GLY A 180 -48.84 -7.77 -8.46
C GLY A 180 -48.14 -8.90 -7.70
N MET A 181 -47.23 -8.57 -6.76
CA MET A 181 -46.42 -9.54 -5.99
C MET A 181 -46.15 -8.99 -4.57
N PRO A 182 -47.20 -8.72 -3.76
CA PRO A 182 -47.05 -8.03 -2.48
C PRO A 182 -46.21 -8.79 -1.45
N GLU A 183 -46.21 -10.13 -1.52
CA GLU A 183 -45.42 -11.01 -0.66
C GLU A 183 -43.91 -10.98 -0.97
N ARG A 184 -43.50 -10.35 -2.08
CA ARG A 184 -42.10 -10.31 -2.48
C ARG A 184 -41.43 -9.06 -1.90
N PRO A 185 -40.39 -9.19 -1.06
CA PRO A 185 -39.68 -8.03 -0.55
C PRO A 185 -38.96 -7.28 -1.68
N GLY A 186 -38.91 -5.95 -1.58
CA GLY A 186 -38.09 -5.13 -2.45
C GLY A 186 -36.59 -5.43 -2.32
N LEU A 187 -35.78 -4.95 -3.28
CA LEU A 187 -34.36 -5.30 -3.39
C LEU A 187 -33.54 -4.97 -2.14
N LYS A 188 -33.76 -3.77 -1.57
CA LYS A 188 -33.08 -3.34 -0.32
C LYS A 188 -33.38 -4.31 0.83
N ALA A 189 -34.66 -4.65 1.02
CA ALA A 189 -35.09 -5.57 2.06
C ALA A 189 -34.53 -6.98 1.83
N ALA A 190 -34.55 -7.47 0.59
CA ALA A 190 -34.00 -8.78 0.23
C ALA A 190 -32.49 -8.88 0.57
N TYR A 191 -31.70 -7.85 0.25
CA TYR A 191 -30.29 -7.81 0.63
C TYR A 191 -30.10 -7.81 2.15
N HIS A 192 -30.83 -6.99 2.89
CA HIS A 192 -30.66 -6.92 4.34
C HIS A 192 -31.10 -8.21 5.03
N LEU A 193 -32.26 -8.77 4.68
CA LEU A 193 -32.75 -10.04 5.24
C LEU A 193 -31.73 -11.16 5.02
N GLN A 194 -31.18 -11.27 3.81
CA GLN A 194 -30.22 -12.32 3.48
C GLN A 194 -28.86 -12.09 4.15
N CYS A 195 -28.26 -10.92 3.95
CA CYS A 195 -26.89 -10.65 4.38
C CYS A 195 -26.80 -10.43 5.90
N VAL A 196 -27.64 -9.56 6.45
CA VAL A 196 -27.61 -9.25 7.88
C VAL A 196 -28.10 -10.44 8.68
N GLY A 197 -29.16 -11.13 8.23
CA GLY A 197 -29.66 -12.35 8.86
C GLY A 197 -28.56 -13.40 9.00
N CYS A 198 -27.89 -13.75 7.90
CA CYS A 198 -26.78 -14.70 7.92
C CYS A 198 -25.60 -14.23 8.81
N HIS A 199 -25.27 -12.94 8.79
CA HIS A 199 -24.20 -12.41 9.66
C HIS A 199 -24.55 -12.50 11.15
N MET A 200 -25.82 -12.26 11.52
CA MET A 200 -26.31 -12.40 12.89
C MET A 200 -26.37 -13.86 13.32
N GLU A 201 -26.96 -14.73 12.50
CA GLU A 201 -27.09 -16.17 12.79
C GLU A 201 -25.74 -16.86 12.98
N ARG A 202 -24.75 -16.46 12.18
CA ARG A 202 -23.41 -17.06 12.24
C ARG A 202 -22.47 -16.35 13.21
N ASP A 203 -22.91 -15.23 13.82
CA ASP A 203 -22.05 -14.30 14.57
C ASP A 203 -20.77 -13.93 13.79
N LYS A 204 -20.95 -13.68 12.48
CA LYS A 204 -19.84 -13.44 11.54
C LYS A 204 -20.22 -12.41 10.48
N GLY A 205 -19.54 -11.28 10.51
CA GLY A 205 -19.67 -10.23 9.51
C GLY A 205 -20.32 -8.95 10.05
N PRO A 206 -20.37 -7.89 9.24
CA PRO A 206 -20.95 -6.61 9.64
C PRO A 206 -22.48 -6.67 9.75
N VAL A 207 -23.03 -6.09 10.80
CA VAL A 207 -24.49 -5.96 11.01
C VAL A 207 -24.93 -4.50 11.11
N GLY A 208 -24.00 -3.58 11.36
CA GLY A 208 -24.29 -2.15 11.40
C GLY A 208 -24.33 -1.50 10.02
N CYS A 209 -25.18 -0.49 9.84
CA CYS A 209 -25.36 0.23 8.57
C CYS A 209 -24.02 0.75 8.02
N THR A 210 -23.23 1.42 8.86
CA THR A 210 -21.95 2.04 8.48
C THR A 210 -20.77 1.07 8.40
N GLU A 211 -21.01 -0.21 8.69
CA GLU A 211 -20.00 -1.26 8.57
C GLU A 211 -19.97 -1.83 7.15
N CYS A 212 -21.14 -1.84 6.48
CA CYS A 212 -21.30 -2.18 5.07
C CYS A 212 -21.23 -0.95 4.16
N HIS A 213 -21.90 0.14 4.56
CA HIS A 213 -22.05 1.34 3.75
C HIS A 213 -21.16 2.48 4.21
N ALA A 214 -20.66 3.27 3.26
CA ALA A 214 -20.21 4.62 3.55
C ALA A 214 -21.42 5.55 3.66
N LYS A 215 -21.46 6.44 4.66
CA LYS A 215 -22.48 7.50 4.71
C LYS A 215 -22.18 8.56 3.65
N ASN A 216 -23.21 9.02 2.94
CA ASN A 216 -23.04 10.13 2.00
C ASN A 216 -22.70 11.41 2.76
N VAL A 217 -21.79 12.20 2.19
CA VAL A 217 -21.36 13.47 2.79
C VAL A 217 -22.40 14.53 2.40
N PRO A 218 -22.99 15.26 3.35
CA PRO A 218 -23.89 16.36 3.02
C PRO A 218 -23.15 17.47 2.28
N ASP A 219 -23.88 18.28 1.52
CA ASP A 219 -23.31 19.43 0.82
C ASP A 219 -22.87 20.50 1.82
N HIS A 220 -21.56 20.67 1.98
CA HIS A 220 -20.98 21.65 2.89
C HIS A 220 -20.94 23.06 2.31
N SER A 221 -21.20 23.25 1.01
CA SER A 221 -21.15 24.56 0.36
C SER A 221 -22.15 25.55 0.95
N THR A 222 -23.29 25.05 1.43
CA THR A 222 -24.36 25.82 2.08
C THR A 222 -24.27 25.81 3.61
N LEU A 223 -23.57 24.83 4.19
CA LEU A 223 -23.48 24.62 5.64
C LEU A 223 -22.30 25.36 6.28
N VAL A 224 -21.17 25.46 5.57
CA VAL A 224 -19.94 26.09 6.04
C VAL A 224 -20.02 27.60 5.85
N LYS A 225 -19.98 28.33 6.96
CA LYS A 225 -20.07 29.79 7.01
C LYS A 225 -18.74 30.40 7.44
N LEU A 226 -17.85 30.58 6.47
CA LEU A 226 -16.54 31.20 6.69
C LEU A 226 -16.46 32.57 6.02
N PRO A 227 -15.74 33.54 6.65
CA PRO A 227 -15.43 34.81 6.00
C PRO A 227 -14.55 34.61 4.77
N PRO A 228 -14.41 35.63 3.90
CA PRO A 228 -13.36 35.65 2.89
C PRO A 228 -11.99 35.50 3.56
N HIS A 229 -11.13 34.62 3.03
CA HIS A 229 -9.78 34.35 3.54
C HIS A 229 -9.70 34.00 5.04
N PRO A 230 -10.35 32.91 5.49
CA PRO A 230 -10.29 32.50 6.89
C PRO A 230 -8.88 32.02 7.26
N GLU A 231 -8.46 32.22 8.51
CA GLU A 231 -7.26 31.57 9.02
C GLU A 231 -7.53 30.07 9.24
N PRO A 232 -6.49 29.20 9.27
CA PRO A 232 -6.68 27.75 9.41
C PRO A 232 -7.48 27.35 10.65
N MET A 233 -7.22 27.99 11.78
CA MET A 233 -7.95 27.72 13.03
C MET A 233 -9.42 28.20 12.97
N ASP A 234 -9.75 29.20 12.14
CA ASP A 234 -11.14 29.63 11.96
C ASP A 234 -11.95 28.61 11.18
N VAL A 235 -11.32 27.92 10.22
CA VAL A 235 -11.92 26.75 9.56
C VAL A 235 -12.28 25.68 10.60
N THR A 236 -11.33 25.31 11.46
CA THR A 236 -11.56 24.28 12.48
C THR A 236 -12.65 24.70 13.46
N LYS A 237 -12.69 25.96 13.91
CA LYS A 237 -13.78 26.48 14.75
C LYS A 237 -15.14 26.33 14.07
N GLU A 238 -15.24 26.63 12.78
CA GLU A 238 -16.49 26.43 12.03
C GLU A 238 -16.87 24.95 11.92
N CYS A 239 -15.89 24.05 11.69
CA CYS A 239 -16.15 22.61 11.72
C CYS A 239 -16.69 22.16 13.09
N LEU A 240 -16.08 22.64 14.18
CA LEU A 240 -16.44 22.27 15.55
C LEU A 240 -17.85 22.72 15.96
N ARG A 241 -18.44 23.73 15.29
CA ARG A 241 -19.83 24.15 15.50
C ARG A 241 -20.82 23.00 15.32
N CYS A 242 -20.56 22.09 14.37
CA CYS A 242 -21.40 20.91 14.10
C CYS A 242 -20.72 19.60 14.48
N HIS A 243 -19.38 19.54 14.45
CA HIS A 243 -18.58 18.33 14.64
C HIS A 243 -17.78 18.35 15.94
N ALA A 244 -18.35 18.93 17.00
CA ALA A 244 -17.72 18.97 18.33
C ALA A 244 -17.21 17.58 18.76
N LYS A 245 -18.05 16.55 18.61
CA LYS A 245 -17.69 15.17 18.98
C LYS A 245 -16.51 14.61 18.19
N ALA A 246 -16.42 14.91 16.89
CA ALA A 246 -15.27 14.52 16.07
C ALA A 246 -13.98 15.17 16.58
N GLY A 247 -14.06 16.45 16.98
CA GLY A 247 -12.94 17.15 17.60
C GLY A 247 -12.48 16.50 18.91
N GLU A 248 -13.41 16.09 19.77
CA GLU A 248 -13.10 15.38 21.02
C GLU A 248 -12.44 14.02 20.75
N ASP A 249 -12.99 13.27 19.80
CA ASP A 249 -12.47 11.96 19.39
C ASP A 249 -11.04 12.09 18.85
N MET A 250 -10.77 13.12 18.05
CA MET A 250 -9.43 13.41 17.51
C MET A 250 -8.41 13.70 18.61
N LEU A 251 -8.76 14.40 19.69
CA LEU A 251 -7.82 14.67 20.79
C LEU A 251 -7.29 13.40 21.46
N ALA A 252 -8.08 12.34 21.45
CA ALA A 252 -7.69 11.03 21.98
C ALA A 252 -7.01 10.13 20.93
N SER A 253 -6.91 10.59 19.68
CA SER A 253 -6.37 9.79 18.58
C SER A 253 -4.85 9.79 18.55
N THR A 254 -4.29 8.73 17.99
CA THR A 254 -2.83 8.61 17.83
C THR A 254 -2.28 9.51 16.73
N HIS A 255 -3.12 9.92 15.77
CA HIS A 255 -2.74 10.88 14.73
C HIS A 255 -2.61 12.31 15.29
N TRP A 256 -3.34 12.63 16.36
CA TRP A 256 -3.18 13.87 17.12
C TRP A 256 -2.03 13.78 18.12
N LEU A 257 -2.00 12.75 18.97
CA LEU A 257 -1.02 12.67 20.04
C LEU A 257 0.37 12.24 19.55
N LEU A 258 0.45 11.54 18.42
CA LEU A 258 1.64 10.83 17.93
C LEU A 258 2.29 9.92 19.00
N ARG A 259 1.51 9.48 19.99
CA ARG A 259 1.83 8.51 21.06
C ARG A 259 0.56 7.80 21.50
N GLY A 260 0.70 6.65 22.15
CA GLY A 260 -0.46 5.91 22.68
C GLY A 260 -0.16 4.44 22.99
N PRO A 261 -1.22 3.61 23.12
CA PRO A 261 -1.12 2.20 23.48
C PRO A 261 -0.20 1.42 22.54
N SER A 262 0.72 0.65 23.12
CA SER A 262 1.74 -0.11 22.39
C SER A 262 1.74 -1.62 22.71
N PRO A 263 0.59 -2.32 22.65
CA PRO A 263 0.40 -3.69 23.12
C PRO A 263 1.23 -4.75 22.39
N TYR A 264 1.87 -4.39 21.27
CA TYR A 264 2.67 -5.30 20.46
C TYR A 264 4.18 -5.00 20.53
N THR A 265 4.60 -4.12 21.43
CA THR A 265 6.02 -3.88 21.69
C THR A 265 6.45 -4.79 22.84
N GLU A 266 7.37 -5.71 22.56
CA GLU A 266 7.88 -6.67 23.56
C GLU A 266 8.46 -5.92 24.78
N GLY A 267 7.97 -6.24 25.98
CA GLY A 267 8.38 -5.60 27.24
C GLY A 267 7.69 -4.26 27.54
N HIS A 268 6.89 -3.73 26.61
CA HIS A 268 6.17 -2.46 26.73
C HIS A 268 4.68 -2.59 26.41
N GLU A 269 4.10 -3.78 26.58
CA GLU A 269 2.73 -4.05 26.15
C GLU A 269 1.68 -3.18 26.87
N LYS A 270 2.00 -2.67 28.06
CA LYS A 270 1.13 -1.77 28.85
C LYS A 270 1.50 -0.29 28.70
N ASP A 271 2.53 0.03 27.92
CA ASP A 271 3.02 1.40 27.77
C ASP A 271 2.11 2.20 26.82
N VAL A 272 1.70 3.38 27.28
CA VAL A 272 0.88 4.35 26.53
C VAL A 272 1.67 5.61 26.16
N SER A 273 2.96 5.65 26.50
CA SER A 273 3.86 6.79 26.31
C SER A 273 4.73 6.68 25.06
N LEU A 274 4.77 5.52 24.40
CA LEU A 274 5.57 5.33 23.19
C LEU A 274 4.91 5.98 21.96
N GLY A 275 5.72 6.33 20.97
CA GLY A 275 5.28 6.94 19.71
C GLY A 275 6.26 7.99 19.18
N LYS A 276 5.97 8.50 17.98
CA LYS A 276 6.79 9.51 17.27
C LYS A 276 6.93 10.82 18.05
N ALA A 277 5.93 11.19 18.87
CA ALA A 277 5.98 12.36 19.76
C ALA A 277 7.01 12.23 20.88
N ALA A 278 7.35 11.00 21.26
CA ALA A 278 7.98 10.68 22.52
C ALA A 278 9.26 9.87 22.29
N LYS A 279 9.21 8.56 22.52
CA LYS A 279 10.40 7.72 22.65
C LYS A 279 10.74 6.86 21.42
N THR A 280 10.08 7.05 20.28
CA THR A 280 10.40 6.30 19.05
C THR A 280 11.55 6.91 18.27
N VAL A 281 12.52 6.08 17.89
CA VAL A 281 13.64 6.43 17.00
C VAL A 281 13.55 5.64 15.69
N ASN A 282 14.17 6.16 14.63
CA ASN A 282 14.35 5.46 13.35
C ASN A 282 15.75 5.73 12.78
N ASN A 283 16.09 5.08 11.66
CA ASN A 283 17.33 5.33 10.90
C ASN A 283 17.10 6.12 9.60
N PHE A 284 16.12 7.02 9.63
CA PHE A 284 15.89 8.05 8.61
C PHE A 284 16.28 9.42 9.17
N CYS A 285 15.30 10.19 9.67
CA CYS A 285 15.50 11.49 10.31
C CYS A 285 15.71 11.38 11.83
N ILE A 286 15.93 10.16 12.34
CA ILE A 286 16.29 9.83 13.71
C ILE A 286 15.13 10.05 14.69
N ALA A 287 14.85 11.28 15.14
CA ALA A 287 13.83 11.54 16.15
C ALA A 287 13.19 12.93 16.01
N LEU A 288 12.00 13.09 16.59
CA LEU A 288 11.22 14.33 16.55
C LEU A 288 11.79 15.48 17.41
N PRO A 289 12.25 15.26 18.66
CA PRO A 289 12.65 16.36 19.54
C PRO A 289 13.67 17.29 18.87
N SER A 290 13.51 18.60 19.10
CA SER A 290 14.23 19.72 18.44
C SER A 290 13.93 19.93 16.95
N ASN A 291 13.23 19.02 16.27
CA ASN A 291 13.02 19.07 14.81
C ASN A 291 11.54 19.31 14.41
N TRP A 292 10.68 19.69 15.36
CA TRP A 292 9.23 19.73 15.18
C TRP A 292 8.77 20.41 13.89
N PRO A 293 9.17 21.65 13.53
CA PRO A 293 8.55 22.35 12.41
C PRO A 293 8.68 21.63 11.06
N ARG A 294 9.74 20.84 10.88
CA ARG A 294 9.95 20.02 9.67
C ARG A 294 9.18 18.69 9.73
N CYS A 295 9.03 18.11 10.92
CA CYS A 295 8.43 16.80 11.11
C CYS A 295 6.90 16.84 11.26
N THR A 296 6.37 17.93 11.79
CA THR A 296 4.94 18.16 12.08
C THR A 296 4.19 18.78 10.90
N SER A 297 4.86 18.99 9.77
CA SER A 297 4.20 19.13 8.47
C SER A 297 3.35 17.89 8.12
N CYS A 298 3.62 16.74 8.73
CA CYS A 298 2.83 15.51 8.64
C CYS A 298 1.97 15.23 9.90
N HIS A 299 1.85 16.18 10.84
CA HIS A 299 0.97 16.05 12.00
C HIS A 299 -0.45 16.48 11.63
N ALA A 300 -1.48 15.89 12.25
CA ALA A 300 -2.88 16.25 12.01
C ALA A 300 -3.31 17.53 12.76
N GLY A 301 -2.42 18.52 12.84
CA GLY A 301 -2.66 19.77 13.54
C GLY A 301 -1.87 20.96 13.00
N TYR A 302 -2.14 22.11 13.60
CA TYR A 302 -1.60 23.43 13.24
C TYR A 302 -0.71 24.03 14.32
N GLY A 303 0.56 24.25 13.98
CA GLY A 303 1.49 25.06 14.78
C GLY A 303 2.29 24.27 15.83
N TRP A 304 2.45 22.96 15.68
CA TRP A 304 3.33 22.18 16.55
C TRP A 304 4.80 22.42 16.19
N LYS A 305 5.34 23.51 16.73
CA LYS A 305 6.69 24.02 16.43
C LYS A 305 7.75 23.69 17.48
N ASP A 306 7.34 23.33 18.70
CA ASP A 306 8.20 23.04 19.84
C ASP A 306 7.51 22.13 20.87
N ALA A 307 8.15 21.94 22.04
CA ALA A 307 7.64 21.09 23.12
C ALA A 307 6.39 21.66 23.84
N ASN A 308 6.06 22.94 23.66
CA ASN A 308 4.99 23.63 24.38
C ASN A 308 3.66 23.64 23.60
N PHE A 309 3.51 22.73 22.62
CA PHE A 309 2.27 22.62 21.86
C PHE A 309 1.11 22.17 22.74
N ASP A 310 0.00 22.90 22.69
CA ASP A 310 -1.21 22.59 23.44
C ASP A 310 -2.02 21.51 22.73
N PHE A 311 -1.92 20.28 23.24
CA PHE A 311 -2.70 19.13 22.76
C PHE A 311 -4.16 19.13 23.22
N THR A 312 -4.60 20.12 24.00
CA THR A 312 -6.00 20.26 24.45
C THR A 312 -6.79 21.26 23.59
N ASP A 313 -6.10 22.14 22.86
CA ASP A 313 -6.71 23.12 21.97
C ASP A 313 -7.26 22.47 20.69
N ARG A 314 -8.58 22.25 20.69
CA ARG A 314 -9.31 21.67 19.56
C ARG A 314 -9.27 22.52 18.30
N THR A 315 -9.05 23.84 18.41
CA THR A 315 -9.00 24.73 17.24
C THR A 315 -7.74 24.50 16.41
N ARG A 316 -6.73 23.81 16.96
CA ARG A 316 -5.51 23.42 16.27
C ARG A 316 -5.59 22.09 15.54
N ILE A 317 -6.71 21.37 15.62
CA ILE A 317 -6.94 20.16 14.82
C ILE A 317 -7.02 20.56 13.36
N ASP A 318 -6.28 19.87 12.50
CA ASP A 318 -6.41 20.06 11.06
C ASP A 318 -7.44 19.07 10.51
N CYS A 319 -8.67 19.55 10.31
CA CYS A 319 -9.73 18.75 9.70
C CYS A 319 -9.49 18.53 8.20
N LEU A 320 -8.87 19.48 7.51
CA LEU A 320 -8.78 19.51 6.05
C LEU A 320 -7.76 18.51 5.50
N VAL A 321 -6.68 18.23 6.24
CA VAL A 321 -5.64 17.29 5.79
C VAL A 321 -6.20 15.91 5.45
N CYS A 322 -7.22 15.47 6.18
CA CYS A 322 -7.88 14.18 5.94
C CYS A 322 -9.14 14.30 5.08
N HIS A 323 -9.83 15.44 5.10
CA HIS A 323 -11.16 15.59 4.53
C HIS A 323 -11.25 16.45 3.27
N ASP A 324 -10.17 17.07 2.81
CA ASP A 324 -10.19 17.79 1.52
C ASP A 324 -10.57 16.85 0.36
N ALA A 325 -11.65 17.16 -0.36
CA ALA A 325 -12.03 16.45 -1.58
C ALA A 325 -11.74 17.24 -2.87
N THR A 326 -11.21 18.47 -2.80
CA THR A 326 -10.74 19.20 -3.99
C THR A 326 -9.40 18.68 -4.48
N GLY A 327 -8.64 18.04 -3.59
CA GLY A 327 -7.28 17.57 -3.85
C GLY A 327 -6.24 18.69 -3.89
N THR A 328 -6.57 19.90 -3.44
CA THR A 328 -5.66 21.06 -3.49
C THR A 328 -5.00 21.34 -2.14
N TYR A 329 -5.54 20.85 -1.03
CA TYR A 329 -5.01 21.13 0.29
C TYR A 329 -3.57 20.61 0.43
N ALA A 330 -2.70 21.43 1.00
CA ALA A 330 -1.30 21.09 1.22
C ALA A 330 -0.72 21.89 2.40
N LYS A 331 0.20 21.24 3.12
CA LYS A 331 0.96 21.85 4.22
C LYS A 331 2.31 22.35 3.76
N ILE A 332 2.76 23.45 4.36
CA ILE A 332 4.12 23.94 4.17
C ILE A 332 5.08 22.94 4.82
N PRO A 333 6.06 22.37 4.09
CA PRO A 333 6.95 21.33 4.63
C PRO A 333 7.73 21.73 5.88
N THR A 334 7.95 23.03 6.09
CA THR A 334 8.66 23.62 7.23
C THR A 334 7.76 24.44 8.16
N GLY A 335 6.45 24.45 7.91
CA GLY A 335 5.50 25.36 8.55
C GLY A 335 4.86 24.81 9.83
N ALA A 336 5.43 23.78 10.46
CA ALA A 336 4.89 23.19 11.69
C ALA A 336 3.41 22.78 11.59
N GLY A 337 3.00 22.25 10.44
CA GLY A 337 1.62 21.83 10.17
C GLY A 337 0.75 22.89 9.49
N MET A 338 1.21 24.14 9.36
CA MET A 338 0.43 25.20 8.71
C MET A 338 0.27 24.97 7.20
N PRO A 339 -0.91 25.28 6.63
CA PRO A 339 -1.16 25.22 5.19
C PRO A 339 -0.48 26.38 4.44
N TYR A 340 -0.38 26.23 3.12
CA TYR A 340 0.03 27.31 2.21
C TYR A 340 -0.99 28.46 2.26
N LYS A 341 -0.52 29.72 2.23
CA LYS A 341 -1.38 30.92 2.31
C LYS A 341 -2.17 31.16 1.03
N GLU A 342 -1.70 30.62 -0.08
CA GLU A 342 -2.29 30.73 -1.41
C GLU A 342 -3.54 29.86 -1.57
N LEU A 343 -3.83 28.98 -0.60
CA LEU A 343 -4.98 28.07 -0.65
C LEU A 343 -6.28 28.81 -0.36
N ASP A 344 -7.31 28.52 -1.15
CA ASP A 344 -8.68 28.93 -0.84
C ASP A 344 -9.27 27.98 0.21
N LEU A 345 -8.96 28.25 1.48
CA LEU A 345 -9.40 27.43 2.61
C LEU A 345 -10.94 27.40 2.75
N ARG A 346 -11.63 28.46 2.35
CA ARG A 346 -13.11 28.49 2.34
C ARG A 346 -13.65 27.51 1.31
N LYS A 347 -13.15 27.54 0.08
CA LYS A 347 -13.56 26.59 -0.96
C LYS A 347 -13.23 25.15 -0.59
N ILE A 348 -12.05 24.90 -0.02
CA ILE A 348 -11.67 23.56 0.45
C ILE A 348 -12.64 23.08 1.54
N ALA A 349 -12.92 23.92 2.56
CA ALA A 349 -13.85 23.58 3.64
C ALA A 349 -15.28 23.32 3.13
N GLN A 350 -15.73 24.03 2.10
CA GLN A 350 -17.03 23.82 1.46
C GLN A 350 -17.11 22.52 0.64
N ASN A 351 -15.98 21.91 0.30
CA ASN A 351 -15.89 20.69 -0.50
C ASN A 351 -15.28 19.53 0.30
N VAL A 352 -15.40 19.54 1.63
CA VAL A 352 -14.92 18.41 2.45
C VAL A 352 -15.70 17.14 2.14
N GLY A 353 -15.01 16.01 2.25
CA GLY A 353 -15.52 14.70 1.87
C GLY A 353 -14.94 13.55 2.68
N ARG A 354 -15.21 12.33 2.21
CA ARG A 354 -14.59 11.12 2.74
C ARG A 354 -13.10 11.09 2.33
N PRO A 355 -12.18 10.68 3.23
CA PRO A 355 -10.76 10.63 2.90
C PRO A 355 -10.46 9.74 1.70
N THR A 356 -9.57 10.22 0.84
CA THR A 356 -9.03 9.50 -0.32
C THR A 356 -7.58 9.06 -0.05
N ARG A 357 -7.01 8.26 -0.96
CA ARG A 357 -5.57 7.96 -0.96
C ARG A 357 -4.71 9.21 -1.00
N LYS A 358 -5.20 10.31 -1.61
CA LYS A 358 -4.46 11.58 -1.61
C LYS A 358 -4.24 12.12 -0.20
N ASN A 359 -5.31 12.25 0.56
CA ASN A 359 -5.28 12.81 1.92
C ASN A 359 -4.30 12.05 2.83
N CYS A 360 -4.33 10.72 2.76
CA CYS A 360 -3.44 9.86 3.54
C CYS A 360 -1.98 9.94 3.00
N GLY A 361 -1.85 9.93 1.67
CA GLY A 361 -0.58 9.91 0.96
C GLY A 361 0.26 11.18 1.13
N ASP A 362 -0.37 12.34 1.32
CA ASP A 362 0.32 13.61 1.57
C ASP A 362 1.33 13.49 2.74
N CYS A 363 1.05 12.63 3.71
CA CYS A 363 1.95 12.29 4.81
C CYS A 363 2.64 10.92 4.64
N HIS A 364 1.89 9.89 4.25
CA HIS A 364 2.37 8.49 4.27
C HIS A 364 3.30 8.14 3.10
N PHE A 365 3.16 8.81 1.95
CA PHE A 365 4.00 8.57 0.77
C PHE A 365 5.33 9.34 0.83
N SER A 366 5.35 10.48 1.54
CA SER A 366 6.51 11.38 1.64
C SER A 366 7.29 11.30 2.97
N GLY A 367 7.05 10.25 3.76
CA GLY A 367 7.73 10.03 5.04
C GLY A 367 9.26 9.93 4.88
N GLY A 368 10.02 10.45 5.85
CA GLY A 368 11.50 10.46 5.77
C GLY A 368 12.09 11.62 4.94
N GLY A 369 11.25 12.59 4.57
CA GLY A 369 11.66 13.85 3.95
C GLY A 369 11.58 13.86 2.42
N GLY A 370 10.81 12.96 1.82
CA GLY A 370 10.55 12.88 0.38
C GLY A 370 9.74 11.65 0.01
N ASP A 371 9.16 11.66 -1.20
CA ASP A 371 8.38 10.55 -1.74
C ASP A 371 9.18 9.25 -1.84
N ALA A 372 8.54 8.12 -1.53
CA ALA A 372 9.10 6.77 -1.53
C ALA A 372 10.36 6.57 -0.66
N VAL A 373 10.71 7.50 0.23
CA VAL A 373 11.93 7.38 1.07
C VAL A 373 11.76 6.27 2.11
N LYS A 374 10.67 6.31 2.90
CA LYS A 374 10.53 5.51 4.13
C LYS A 374 9.94 4.12 3.91
N HIS A 375 8.73 4.06 3.39
CA HIS A 375 8.01 2.81 3.17
C HIS A 375 8.50 2.12 1.90
N GLY A 376 8.55 0.78 1.92
CA GLY A 376 8.91 -0.01 0.74
C GLY A 376 7.76 -0.19 -0.24
N ASP A 377 6.53 0.05 0.21
CA ASP A 377 5.28 -0.29 -0.48
C ASP A 377 4.29 0.90 -0.46
N MET A 378 4.75 2.12 -0.17
CA MET A 378 3.92 3.32 -0.19
C MET A 378 4.66 4.51 -0.81
N ASN A 379 4.08 5.05 -1.88
CA ASN A 379 4.63 6.14 -2.68
C ASN A 379 3.53 6.85 -3.48
N SER A 380 3.85 7.99 -4.11
CA SER A 380 2.91 8.83 -4.85
C SER A 380 2.20 8.17 -6.03
N ILE A 381 2.70 7.06 -6.59
CA ILE A 381 1.98 6.34 -7.67
C ILE A 381 0.68 5.73 -7.13
N LEU A 382 0.60 5.47 -5.82
CA LEU A 382 -0.60 4.96 -5.17
C LEU A 382 -1.74 5.98 -5.07
N TYR A 383 -1.57 7.24 -5.52
CA TYR A 383 -2.74 8.09 -5.75
C TYR A 383 -3.67 7.46 -6.80
N TYR A 384 -3.07 7.00 -7.91
CA TYR A 384 -3.76 6.40 -9.05
C TYR A 384 -2.96 5.22 -9.61
N PRO A 385 -2.83 4.11 -8.85
CA PRO A 385 -1.96 3.01 -9.23
C PRO A 385 -2.61 2.14 -10.31
N SER A 386 -1.81 1.50 -11.15
CA SER A 386 -2.33 0.42 -11.99
C SER A 386 -2.69 -0.81 -11.15
N ARG A 387 -3.59 -1.65 -11.66
CA ARG A 387 -3.92 -2.96 -11.05
C ARG A 387 -2.69 -3.86 -10.84
N ASN A 388 -1.64 -3.69 -11.65
CA ASN A 388 -0.39 -4.43 -11.52
C ASN A 388 0.50 -3.91 -10.38
N CYS A 389 0.35 -2.64 -10.00
CA CYS A 389 1.02 -2.03 -8.86
C CYS A 389 0.37 -2.49 -7.55
N ASP A 390 -0.96 -2.34 -7.44
CA ASP A 390 -1.74 -2.85 -6.32
C ASP A 390 -3.16 -3.24 -6.79
N VAL A 391 -3.58 -4.47 -6.52
CA VAL A 391 -4.90 -4.96 -6.96
C VAL A 391 -6.07 -4.29 -6.23
N HIS A 392 -5.91 -3.91 -4.98
CA HIS A 392 -6.98 -3.33 -4.18
C HIS A 392 -7.16 -1.86 -4.52
N MET A 393 -6.07 -1.09 -4.55
CA MET A 393 -6.10 0.34 -4.84
C MET A 393 -6.21 0.61 -6.35
N GLY A 394 -5.55 -0.17 -7.20
CA GLY A 394 -5.50 0.06 -8.65
C GLY A 394 -6.56 -0.70 -9.45
N GLY A 395 -6.99 -1.87 -8.96
CA GLY A 395 -8.09 -2.63 -9.57
C GLY A 395 -9.45 -2.20 -9.04
N MET A 396 -9.61 -2.22 -7.72
CA MET A 396 -10.90 -1.99 -7.05
C MET A 396 -11.11 -0.56 -6.54
N ASP A 397 -10.15 0.35 -6.74
CA ASP A 397 -10.16 1.72 -6.22
C ASP A 397 -10.41 1.82 -4.71
N PHE A 398 -9.78 0.95 -3.92
CA PHE A 398 -9.87 1.04 -2.47
C PHE A 398 -9.19 2.32 -1.98
N GLN A 399 -9.91 3.08 -1.17
CA GLN A 399 -9.31 4.14 -0.38
C GLN A 399 -8.68 3.53 0.88
N CYS A 400 -7.73 4.22 1.52
CA CYS A 400 -7.05 3.69 2.70
C CYS A 400 -8.05 3.26 3.79
N VAL A 401 -9.08 4.08 4.00
CA VAL A 401 -10.18 3.86 4.97
C VAL A 401 -11.10 2.68 4.64
N ASP A 402 -10.97 2.07 3.47
CA ASP A 402 -11.73 0.87 3.12
C ASP A 402 -11.16 -0.37 3.84
N CYS A 403 -9.85 -0.43 4.07
CA CYS A 403 -9.17 -1.44 4.90
C CYS A 403 -8.87 -0.92 6.32
N HIS A 404 -8.35 0.30 6.44
CA HIS A 404 -8.08 0.99 7.71
C HIS A 404 -9.37 1.55 8.30
N LYS A 405 -10.28 0.65 8.68
CA LYS A 405 -11.58 1.01 9.25
C LYS A 405 -11.37 1.93 10.44
N THR A 406 -12.11 3.03 10.44
CA THR A 406 -11.97 4.11 11.41
C THR A 406 -13.24 4.21 12.22
N ARG A 407 -13.11 4.25 13.55
CA ARG A 407 -14.23 4.49 14.48
C ARG A 407 -13.81 5.57 15.46
N ASN A 408 -14.66 6.60 15.63
CA ASN A 408 -14.36 7.72 16.53
C ASN A 408 -12.96 8.30 16.27
N HIS A 409 -12.64 8.54 14.99
CA HIS A 409 -11.33 9.02 14.52
C HIS A 409 -10.10 8.16 14.89
N LYS A 410 -10.29 6.98 15.47
CA LYS A 410 -9.23 5.99 15.71
C LYS A 410 -9.09 5.12 14.47
N ILE A 411 -7.96 5.26 13.78
CA ILE A 411 -7.71 4.60 12.50
C ILE A 411 -7.06 3.24 12.78
N SER A 412 -7.78 2.15 12.50
CA SER A 412 -7.22 0.81 12.71
C SER A 412 -6.02 0.55 11.80
N GLY A 413 -5.06 -0.22 12.28
CA GLY A 413 -3.84 -0.53 11.55
C GLY A 413 -2.68 -0.74 12.52
N ARG A 414 -1.79 -1.66 12.13
CA ARG A 414 -0.63 -2.01 12.92
C ARG A 414 0.63 -1.79 12.11
N SER A 415 1.62 -1.15 12.72
CA SER A 415 2.93 -0.93 12.12
C SER A 415 4.01 -1.77 12.79
N THR A 416 5.00 -2.22 12.01
CA THR A 416 6.24 -2.78 12.56
C THR A 416 7.23 -1.68 12.93
N SER A 417 7.04 -0.46 12.46
CA SER A 417 7.98 0.65 12.62
C SER A 417 7.57 1.69 13.67
N VAL A 418 6.30 1.74 14.03
CA VAL A 418 5.74 2.62 15.06
C VAL A 418 5.01 1.74 16.09
N PRO A 419 5.21 1.96 17.40
CA PRO A 419 4.68 1.06 18.43
C PRO A 419 3.17 1.21 18.67
N VAL A 420 2.64 2.38 18.34
CA VAL A 420 1.28 2.80 18.66
C VAL A 420 0.24 2.17 17.73
N VAL A 421 -0.90 1.72 18.28
CA VAL A 421 -2.00 1.11 17.50
C VAL A 421 -3.37 1.59 17.95
N GLU A 422 -4.31 1.65 17.01
CA GLU A 422 -5.73 2.02 17.21
C GLU A 422 -6.69 0.96 16.65
N GLY A 423 -6.24 -0.30 16.69
CA GLY A 423 -6.90 -1.45 16.11
C GLY A 423 -5.98 -2.17 15.13
N SER A 424 -6.45 -3.26 14.55
CA SER A 424 -5.69 -4.09 13.62
C SER A 424 -6.54 -4.45 12.40
N HIS A 425 -5.86 -4.79 11.32
CA HIS A 425 -6.46 -5.33 10.11
C HIS A 425 -5.60 -6.50 9.61
N SER A 426 -6.22 -7.45 8.91
CA SER A 426 -5.55 -8.55 8.23
C SER A 426 -6.27 -8.87 6.92
N CYS A 427 -5.58 -9.60 6.03
CA CYS A 427 -6.17 -10.10 4.79
C CYS A 427 -7.47 -10.89 5.06
N GLU A 428 -7.55 -11.60 6.19
CA GLU A 428 -8.68 -12.44 6.59
C GLU A 428 -9.94 -11.63 6.98
N THR A 429 -9.85 -10.31 7.11
CA THR A 429 -11.04 -9.46 7.18
C THR A 429 -11.87 -9.55 5.89
N CYS A 430 -11.23 -9.65 4.72
CA CYS A 430 -11.88 -9.71 3.40
C CYS A 430 -11.74 -11.07 2.71
N HIS A 431 -10.74 -11.87 3.08
CA HIS A 431 -10.50 -13.22 2.59
C HIS A 431 -10.78 -14.25 3.70
N THR A 432 -10.85 -15.53 3.37
CA THR A 432 -10.87 -16.60 4.38
C THR A 432 -9.43 -16.97 4.75
N ALA A 433 -9.24 -17.69 5.87
CA ALA A 433 -7.95 -18.29 6.21
C ALA A 433 -7.50 -19.37 5.19
N GLN A 434 -8.44 -19.87 4.39
CA GLN A 434 -8.25 -20.82 3.29
C GLN A 434 -8.72 -20.19 1.97
N PRO A 435 -8.02 -19.17 1.44
CA PRO A 435 -8.51 -18.34 0.35
C PRO A 435 -8.42 -19.01 -1.03
N HIS A 436 -7.65 -20.10 -1.14
CA HIS A 436 -7.53 -20.89 -2.35
C HIS A 436 -8.74 -21.84 -2.38
N GLY A 437 -9.78 -21.46 -3.14
CA GLY A 437 -11.09 -22.14 -3.13
C GLY A 437 -11.05 -23.61 -3.59
N ASP A 438 -12.18 -24.30 -3.58
CA ASP A 438 -12.28 -25.75 -3.88
C ASP A 438 -11.27 -26.61 -3.11
N ALA A 439 -11.62 -26.99 -1.88
CA ALA A 439 -10.77 -27.85 -1.04
C ALA A 439 -10.56 -29.26 -1.61
N SER A 440 -11.35 -29.69 -2.60
CA SER A 440 -11.15 -30.97 -3.30
C SER A 440 -9.99 -30.91 -4.30
N ASN A 441 -9.57 -29.70 -4.68
CA ASN A 441 -8.39 -29.48 -5.50
C ASN A 441 -7.11 -29.58 -4.66
N VAL A 442 -6.25 -30.54 -5.01
CA VAL A 442 -5.00 -30.83 -4.28
C VAL A 442 -4.08 -29.60 -4.19
N LEU A 443 -3.93 -28.79 -5.24
CA LEU A 443 -3.12 -27.57 -5.18
C LEU A 443 -3.68 -26.59 -4.14
N ASN A 444 -4.98 -26.33 -4.18
CA ASN A 444 -5.60 -25.38 -3.27
C ASN A 444 -5.51 -25.87 -1.82
N HIS A 445 -5.64 -27.17 -1.59
CA HIS A 445 -5.37 -27.77 -0.27
C HIS A 445 -3.95 -27.47 0.23
N HIS A 446 -2.93 -27.68 -0.61
CA HIS A 446 -1.54 -27.40 -0.23
C HIS A 446 -1.30 -25.91 0.03
N LEU A 447 -1.78 -25.01 -0.84
CA LEU A 447 -1.64 -23.57 -0.64
C LEU A 447 -2.36 -23.10 0.63
N ASN A 448 -3.53 -23.66 0.96
CA ASN A 448 -4.24 -23.37 2.19
C ASN A 448 -3.48 -23.87 3.43
N ARG A 449 -2.77 -25.01 3.37
CA ARG A 449 -1.90 -25.44 4.47
C ARG A 449 -0.72 -24.51 4.69
N HIS A 450 -0.19 -23.90 3.62
CA HIS A 450 0.87 -22.91 3.76
C HIS A 450 0.41 -21.68 4.55
N THR A 451 -0.86 -21.29 4.50
CA THR A 451 -1.34 -20.08 5.21
C THR A 451 -1.23 -20.19 6.73
N GLU A 452 -1.04 -21.38 7.28
CA GLU A 452 -0.81 -21.63 8.70
C GLU A 452 0.58 -21.20 9.17
N HIS A 453 1.56 -21.16 8.25
CA HIS A 453 2.97 -20.88 8.57
C HIS A 453 3.56 -19.74 7.73
N VAL A 454 2.92 -19.39 6.62
CA VAL A 454 3.36 -18.37 5.66
C VAL A 454 2.29 -17.29 5.59
N ALA A 455 2.67 -16.04 5.84
CA ALA A 455 1.75 -14.93 5.73
C ALA A 455 1.37 -14.67 4.26
N CYS A 456 0.15 -14.17 4.03
CA CYS A 456 -0.35 -13.89 2.67
C CYS A 456 0.61 -12.99 1.88
N VAL A 457 1.17 -11.97 2.53
CA VAL A 457 2.10 -11.00 1.93
C VAL A 457 3.43 -11.62 1.47
N THR A 458 3.83 -12.76 2.03
CA THR A 458 5.04 -13.47 1.61
C THR A 458 4.92 -13.97 0.17
N CYS A 459 3.76 -14.51 -0.21
CA CYS A 459 3.51 -14.96 -1.57
C CYS A 459 3.00 -13.83 -2.48
N HIS A 460 2.21 -12.89 -1.92
CA HIS A 460 1.50 -11.87 -2.71
C HIS A 460 2.22 -10.51 -2.83
N SER A 461 3.32 -10.32 -2.10
CA SER A 461 4.27 -9.20 -2.28
C SER A 461 5.70 -9.72 -2.52
N PRO A 462 5.93 -10.46 -3.63
CA PRO A 462 7.23 -11.08 -3.91
C PRO A 462 8.36 -10.08 -4.14
N ILE A 463 8.02 -8.84 -4.49
CA ILE A 463 8.92 -7.70 -4.62
C ILE A 463 8.26 -6.48 -3.98
N TYR A 464 9.05 -5.52 -3.49
CA TYR A 464 8.59 -4.22 -3.03
C TYR A 464 9.24 -3.09 -3.84
N ALA A 465 8.81 -1.86 -3.63
CA ALA A 465 9.19 -0.70 -4.43
C ALA A 465 8.89 -0.97 -5.91
N LYS A 466 7.72 -1.57 -6.19
CA LYS A 466 7.36 -2.08 -7.52
C LYS A 466 7.25 -0.97 -8.54
N CYS A 467 6.75 0.18 -8.10
CA CYS A 467 6.37 1.27 -8.98
C CYS A 467 7.36 2.45 -8.82
N LYS A 468 8.02 2.57 -7.67
CA LYS A 468 8.99 3.63 -7.40
C LYS A 468 10.11 3.16 -6.47
N ALA A 469 11.35 3.50 -6.82
CA ALA A 469 12.52 3.17 -6.02
C ALA A 469 12.43 3.75 -4.59
N THR A 470 12.87 2.95 -3.62
CA THR A 470 12.90 3.33 -2.19
C THR A 470 14.30 3.24 -1.61
N LYS A 471 14.56 4.03 -0.57
CA LYS A 471 15.85 4.02 0.11
C LYS A 471 15.98 2.79 0.99
N VAL A 472 17.06 2.04 0.85
CA VAL A 472 17.37 0.84 1.64
C VAL A 472 18.59 1.04 2.55
N PHE A 473 19.36 2.10 2.31
CA PHE A 473 20.50 2.48 3.14
C PHE A 473 20.62 3.99 3.29
N TRP A 474 21.03 4.46 4.48
CA TRP A 474 21.34 5.86 4.76
C TRP A 474 22.53 5.98 5.71
N ASP A 475 23.65 6.57 5.24
CA ASP A 475 24.83 6.87 6.05
C ASP A 475 24.97 8.37 6.34
N TRP A 476 24.64 8.77 7.57
CA TRP A 476 24.79 10.14 8.06
C TRP A 476 26.26 10.55 8.29
N SER A 477 27.18 9.61 8.44
CA SER A 477 28.60 9.90 8.68
C SER A 477 29.29 10.59 7.51
N LYS A 478 28.71 10.47 6.32
CA LYS A 478 29.17 11.14 5.09
C LYS A 478 28.61 12.55 4.92
N ALA A 479 27.70 13.00 5.78
CA ALA A 479 27.11 14.33 5.66
C ALA A 479 28.16 15.44 5.91
N GLY A 480 27.92 16.63 5.37
CA GLY A 480 28.73 17.83 5.59
C GLY A 480 29.60 18.25 4.42
N ASP A 481 29.91 17.34 3.49
CA ASP A 481 30.68 17.69 2.31
C ASP A 481 29.78 18.37 1.25
N LYS A 482 29.84 19.70 1.18
CA LYS A 482 29.16 20.52 0.17
C LYS A 482 29.82 20.44 -1.22
N LYS A 483 31.06 19.95 -1.32
CA LYS A 483 31.81 19.83 -2.58
C LYS A 483 31.47 18.54 -3.33
N ARG A 484 31.10 17.46 -2.62
CA ARG A 484 30.61 16.22 -3.24
C ARG A 484 29.34 16.50 -4.04
N LYS A 485 29.44 16.34 -5.36
CA LYS A 485 28.31 16.42 -6.28
C LYS A 485 27.50 15.11 -6.22
N PRO A 486 26.18 15.15 -5.95
CA PRO A 486 25.34 13.96 -6.01
C PRO A 486 25.37 13.35 -7.41
N LYS A 487 25.53 12.03 -7.48
CA LYS A 487 25.33 11.24 -8.69
C LYS A 487 23.94 10.65 -8.67
N LYS A 488 23.30 10.55 -9.83
CA LYS A 488 22.07 9.78 -9.95
C LYS A 488 22.43 8.31 -10.14
N ASP A 489 21.77 7.44 -9.40
CA ASP A 489 21.83 6.00 -9.64
C ASP A 489 21.01 5.61 -10.88
N LYS A 490 20.93 4.31 -11.17
CA LYS A 490 20.19 3.79 -12.33
C LYS A 490 18.69 4.09 -12.31
N TYR A 491 18.11 4.47 -11.17
CA TYR A 491 16.70 4.86 -11.04
C TYR A 491 16.51 6.39 -11.08
N GLY A 492 17.58 7.14 -11.33
CA GLY A 492 17.55 8.60 -11.31
C GLY A 492 17.56 9.21 -9.91
N MET A 493 17.78 8.42 -8.86
CA MET A 493 17.77 8.87 -7.47
C MET A 493 19.16 9.35 -7.05
N PRO A 494 19.27 10.45 -6.28
CA PRO A 494 20.55 10.94 -5.83
C PRO A 494 21.17 9.98 -4.81
N ASP A 495 22.45 9.66 -4.98
CA ASP A 495 23.26 8.86 -4.05
C ASP A 495 23.67 9.65 -2.79
N TYR A 496 23.53 10.97 -2.79
CA TYR A 496 24.10 11.82 -1.75
C TYR A 496 23.33 13.13 -1.55
N SER A 497 23.38 13.67 -0.34
CA SER A 497 23.02 15.05 -0.01
C SER A 497 23.93 15.55 1.10
N TRP A 498 24.54 16.73 0.94
CA TRP A 498 25.43 17.29 1.96
C TRP A 498 24.75 17.47 3.32
N GLN A 499 23.43 17.67 3.36
CA GLN A 499 22.65 17.78 4.59
C GLN A 499 22.46 16.44 5.31
N LYS A 500 22.58 15.32 4.60
CA LYS A 500 22.02 14.04 5.01
C LYS A 500 23.00 12.86 4.86
N GLY A 501 24.05 13.00 4.07
CA GLY A 501 25.01 11.93 3.80
C GLY A 501 24.61 11.10 2.57
N GLU A 502 24.97 9.82 2.60
CA GLU A 502 24.91 8.91 1.45
C GLU A 502 23.69 7.97 1.50
N PHE A 503 23.18 7.58 0.34
CA PHE A 503 21.99 6.77 0.17
C PHE A 503 22.22 5.63 -0.81
N ILE A 504 21.52 4.51 -0.59
CA ILE A 504 21.32 3.46 -1.61
C ILE A 504 19.83 3.28 -1.80
N TRP A 505 19.41 3.19 -3.06
CA TRP A 505 18.03 2.96 -3.46
C TRP A 505 17.87 1.61 -4.14
N LYS A 506 16.67 1.04 -4.08
CA LYS A 506 16.28 -0.12 -4.89
C LYS A 506 14.85 0.03 -5.39
N GLU A 507 14.60 -0.47 -6.60
CA GLU A 507 13.27 -0.69 -7.18
C GLU A 507 13.05 -2.20 -7.35
N SER A 508 11.81 -2.66 -7.28
CA SER A 508 11.45 -4.07 -7.50
C SER A 508 12.28 -5.06 -6.67
N ALA A 509 12.63 -4.65 -5.46
CA ALA A 509 13.55 -5.38 -4.61
C ALA A 509 12.89 -6.61 -3.98
N LYS A 510 13.65 -7.71 -3.89
CA LYS A 510 13.28 -8.89 -3.11
C LYS A 510 13.16 -8.52 -1.61
N PRO A 511 12.04 -8.85 -0.94
CA PRO A 511 11.92 -8.75 0.51
C PRO A 511 12.90 -9.65 1.25
N GLU A 512 13.22 -9.30 2.49
CA GLU A 512 13.81 -10.24 3.44
C GLU A 512 12.70 -10.87 4.28
N TYR A 513 12.83 -12.17 4.57
CA TYR A 513 11.77 -12.95 5.21
C TYR A 513 12.17 -13.35 6.63
N TYR A 514 11.26 -13.13 7.57
CA TYR A 514 11.49 -13.41 8.99
C TYR A 514 10.24 -14.02 9.63
N TRP A 515 10.46 -14.83 10.65
CA TRP A 515 9.38 -15.25 11.55
C TRP A 515 8.84 -14.06 12.32
N TYR A 516 7.51 -13.97 12.40
CA TYR A 516 6.82 -12.89 13.09
C TYR A 516 5.54 -13.40 13.73
N ASN A 517 5.46 -13.31 15.05
CA ASN A 517 4.32 -13.70 15.88
C ASN A 517 3.37 -12.54 16.19
N GLY A 518 3.62 -11.37 15.59
CA GLY A 518 2.88 -10.19 15.96
C GLY A 518 3.38 -9.54 17.25
N LYS A 519 4.67 -9.64 17.60
CA LYS A 519 5.35 -8.69 18.50
C LYS A 519 6.60 -8.14 17.84
N VAL A 520 7.00 -6.94 18.25
CA VAL A 520 8.22 -6.30 17.75
C VAL A 520 9.05 -5.85 18.93
N ARG A 521 10.33 -6.24 18.94
CA ARG A 521 11.33 -5.70 19.86
C ARG A 521 11.77 -4.34 19.35
N ARG A 522 11.90 -3.35 20.23
CA ARG A 522 12.17 -1.96 19.85
C ARG A 522 13.25 -1.37 20.71
N TYR A 523 14.12 -0.60 20.06
CA TYR A 523 14.92 0.37 20.78
C TYR A 523 14.02 1.55 21.18
N VAL A 524 13.95 1.85 22.48
CA VAL A 524 13.27 3.01 23.03
C VAL A 524 14.32 4.09 23.32
N LEU A 525 14.02 5.35 22.99
CA LEU A 525 14.96 6.46 23.25
C LEU A 525 15.39 6.48 24.73
N GLY A 526 16.70 6.42 24.95
CA GLY A 526 17.33 6.32 26.27
C GLY A 526 17.92 4.94 26.59
N ASP A 527 17.49 3.89 25.87
CA ASP A 527 18.01 2.53 26.07
C ASP A 527 19.50 2.45 25.75
N ARG A 528 20.20 1.55 26.44
CA ARG A 528 21.59 1.21 26.07
C ARG A 528 21.57 0.12 25.01
N PHE A 529 22.41 0.27 23.99
CA PHE A 529 22.63 -0.77 22.99
C PHE A 529 23.94 -1.53 23.22
N GLU A 530 23.98 -2.77 22.74
CA GLU A 530 25.20 -3.58 22.73
C GLU A 530 26.22 -3.06 21.72
N PRO A 531 27.51 -2.94 22.09
CA PRO A 531 28.51 -2.30 21.24
C PRO A 531 28.90 -3.12 20.00
N ASN A 532 28.58 -4.42 19.98
CA ASN A 532 29.00 -5.34 18.92
C ASN A 532 27.83 -5.62 17.95
N GLY A 533 28.01 -5.21 16.69
CA GLY A 533 27.02 -5.38 15.62
C GLY A 533 26.08 -4.19 15.45
N PRO A 534 25.15 -4.26 14.48
CA PRO A 534 24.22 -3.18 14.21
C PRO A 534 23.15 -3.08 15.30
N VAL A 535 22.83 -1.84 15.70
CA VAL A 535 21.74 -1.57 16.64
C VAL A 535 20.40 -1.84 15.96
N LYS A 536 19.63 -2.79 16.50
CA LYS A 536 18.30 -3.14 16.00
C LYS A 536 17.26 -2.16 16.55
N LEU A 537 16.86 -1.19 15.73
CA LEU A 537 15.87 -0.18 16.15
C LEU A 537 14.46 -0.78 16.25
N THR A 538 14.18 -1.76 15.40
CA THR A 538 12.98 -2.60 15.46
C THR A 538 13.35 -4.00 15.00
N GLU A 539 12.79 -5.06 15.57
CA GLU A 539 13.05 -6.44 15.15
C GLU A 539 11.76 -7.26 15.29
N PRO A 540 11.29 -7.97 14.24
CA PRO A 540 10.15 -8.87 14.37
C PRO A 540 10.49 -10.00 15.35
N VAL A 541 9.57 -10.31 16.25
CA VAL A 541 9.72 -11.40 17.23
C VAL A 541 9.08 -12.68 16.68
N GLY A 542 9.76 -13.80 16.86
CA GLY A 542 9.29 -15.13 16.50
C GLY A 542 10.41 -15.98 15.92
N ASP A 543 10.21 -17.29 15.91
CA ASP A 543 11.12 -18.26 15.30
C ASP A 543 10.32 -19.48 14.77
N ILE A 544 11.03 -20.49 14.26
CA ILE A 544 10.43 -21.71 13.70
C ILE A 544 9.67 -22.55 14.74
N GLN A 545 10.02 -22.45 16.03
CA GLN A 545 9.37 -23.18 17.13
C GLN A 545 8.17 -22.43 17.70
N ASP A 546 8.07 -21.12 17.48
CA ASP A 546 6.95 -20.30 17.92
C ASP A 546 5.65 -20.66 17.16
N PRO A 547 4.64 -21.27 17.82
CA PRO A 547 3.40 -21.71 17.17
C PRO A 547 2.55 -20.54 16.64
N GLN A 548 2.76 -19.31 17.12
CA GLN A 548 2.05 -18.12 16.68
C GLN A 548 2.77 -17.40 15.52
N ALA A 549 4.06 -17.67 15.32
CA ALA A 549 4.82 -17.05 14.26
C ALA A 549 4.45 -17.59 12.88
N LYS A 550 4.37 -16.69 11.90
CA LYS A 550 4.39 -17.01 10.46
C LYS A 550 5.56 -16.31 9.79
N ILE A 551 5.94 -16.75 8.60
CA ILE A 551 6.97 -16.12 7.78
C ILE A 551 6.36 -14.91 7.08
N TYR A 552 6.90 -13.72 7.33
CA TYR A 552 6.46 -12.44 6.75
C TYR A 552 7.55 -11.78 5.90
N ALA A 553 7.14 -10.94 4.96
CA ALA A 553 8.01 -10.15 4.10
C ALA A 553 8.31 -8.76 4.70
N PHE A 554 9.58 -8.37 4.69
CA PHE A 554 10.06 -7.08 5.22
C PHE A 554 10.98 -6.36 4.24
N LYS A 555 10.84 -5.03 4.18
CA LYS A 555 11.93 -4.14 3.78
C LYS A 555 12.85 -3.94 4.99
N VAL A 556 14.14 -4.20 4.82
CA VAL A 556 15.15 -3.92 5.84
C VAL A 556 15.89 -2.64 5.50
N MET A 557 15.64 -1.60 6.29
CA MET A 557 16.35 -0.32 6.20
C MET A 557 17.61 -0.41 7.04
N ARG A 558 18.77 -0.30 6.40
CA ARG A 558 20.07 -0.23 7.07
C ARG A 558 20.53 1.23 7.12
N GLY A 559 21.41 1.56 8.05
CA GLY A 559 21.97 2.91 8.07
C GLY A 559 23.07 3.08 9.09
N ARG A 560 23.73 4.23 9.04
CA ARG A 560 24.79 4.62 9.97
C ARG A 560 24.45 5.99 10.53
N GLN A 561 24.33 6.09 11.86
CA GLN A 561 23.81 7.28 12.54
C GLN A 561 24.57 7.55 13.84
N PRO A 562 24.46 8.77 14.43
CA PRO A 562 25.25 9.13 15.60
C PRO A 562 24.72 8.45 16.87
N ALA A 563 25.64 8.12 17.78
CA ALA A 563 25.38 7.63 19.12
C ALA A 563 26.32 8.30 20.13
N ASP A 564 25.89 8.44 21.38
CA ASP A 564 26.76 8.84 22.48
C ASP A 564 27.86 7.79 22.67
N ALA A 565 29.12 8.22 22.62
CA ALA A 565 30.25 7.29 22.60
C ALA A 565 30.47 6.57 23.94
N GLN A 566 30.13 7.21 25.05
CA GLN A 566 30.37 6.68 26.40
C GLN A 566 29.14 5.97 26.97
N ARG A 567 27.93 6.43 26.61
CA ARG A 567 26.67 5.89 27.16
C ARG A 567 26.11 4.72 26.37
N ASN A 568 26.55 4.52 25.12
CA ASN A 568 25.96 3.57 24.18
C ASN A 568 24.44 3.79 24.00
N VAL A 569 24.05 5.04 23.76
CA VAL A 569 22.66 5.44 23.48
C VAL A 569 22.65 6.13 22.12
N ILE A 570 21.68 5.81 21.26
CA ILE A 570 21.45 6.51 19.99
C ILE A 570 21.27 8.01 20.26
N ALA A 571 22.04 8.83 19.54
CA ALA A 571 22.00 10.27 19.71
C ALA A 571 20.80 10.87 18.97
N VAL A 572 20.19 11.89 19.57
CA VAL A 572 19.14 12.70 18.94
C VAL A 572 19.78 14.00 18.46
N PRO A 573 19.95 14.21 17.14
CA PRO A 573 20.50 15.45 16.60
C PRO A 573 19.43 16.51 16.34
N HIS A 574 19.78 17.77 16.55
CA HIS A 574 19.05 18.93 16.05
C HIS A 574 19.44 19.22 14.60
N LEU A 575 18.59 18.81 13.66
CA LEU A 575 18.86 18.86 12.23
C LEU A 575 18.34 20.15 11.59
N PHE A 576 17.14 20.58 11.98
CA PHE A 576 16.38 21.63 11.30
C PHE A 576 16.16 22.86 12.18
N GLY A 577 16.36 24.05 11.62
CA GLY A 577 16.07 25.32 12.29
C GLY A 577 17.34 26.13 12.57
N GLU A 578 17.22 27.13 13.43
CA GLU A 578 18.36 27.88 13.94
C GLU A 578 19.25 26.98 14.82
N GLY A 579 20.57 27.01 14.59
CA GLY A 579 21.50 26.13 15.31
C GLY A 579 21.50 24.66 14.86
N GLY A 580 20.62 24.29 13.92
CA GLY A 580 20.53 22.92 13.39
C GLY A 580 21.66 22.55 12.43
N TYR A 581 21.98 21.26 12.37
CA TYR A 581 23.06 20.71 11.53
C TYR A 581 22.98 21.15 10.07
N TRP A 582 21.78 21.25 9.49
CA TRP A 582 21.61 21.66 8.10
C TRP A 582 22.03 23.11 7.82
N LYS A 583 22.29 23.92 8.86
CA LYS A 583 22.88 25.25 8.72
C LYS A 583 24.34 25.29 9.21
N THR A 584 24.63 24.63 10.33
CA THR A 584 25.91 24.77 11.04
C THR A 584 26.99 23.79 10.57
N LEU A 585 26.60 22.62 10.06
CA LEU A 585 27.50 21.47 9.82
C LEU A 585 28.29 21.00 11.07
N ASP A 586 27.80 21.31 12.27
CA ASP A 586 28.43 20.91 13.53
C ASP A 586 27.64 19.76 14.18
N TRP A 587 28.18 18.55 14.11
CA TRP A 587 27.56 17.36 14.71
C TRP A 587 27.54 17.41 16.24
N LYS A 588 28.58 17.94 16.89
CA LYS A 588 28.67 17.96 18.35
C LYS A 588 27.59 18.88 18.91
N LYS A 589 27.48 20.10 18.37
CA LYS A 589 26.46 21.07 18.77
C LYS A 589 25.04 20.60 18.42
N SER A 590 24.88 19.97 17.26
CA SER A 590 23.60 19.37 16.83
C SER A 590 23.14 18.29 17.83
N ILE A 591 24.01 17.37 18.22
CA ILE A 591 23.70 16.30 19.17
C ILE A 591 23.44 16.86 20.56
N GLU A 592 24.26 17.80 21.03
CA GLU A 592 24.06 18.46 22.33
C GLU A 592 22.66 19.09 22.44
N ASN A 593 22.27 19.88 21.43
CA ASN A 593 20.97 20.54 21.39
C ASN A 593 19.81 19.53 21.31
N GLY A 594 19.93 18.51 20.46
CA GLY A 594 18.86 17.53 20.27
C GLY A 594 18.70 16.59 21.47
N MET A 595 19.80 16.16 22.10
CA MET A 595 19.78 15.36 23.32
C MET A 595 19.16 16.14 24.48
N LYS A 596 19.54 17.41 24.66
CA LYS A 596 18.92 18.31 25.65
C LYS A 596 17.42 18.43 25.43
N ALA A 597 16.98 18.65 24.19
CA ALA A 597 15.56 18.74 23.85
C ALA A 597 14.80 17.42 24.05
N ALA A 598 15.48 16.27 23.93
CA ALA A 598 14.93 14.95 24.21
C ALA A 598 14.97 14.58 25.71
N GLY A 599 15.54 15.42 26.58
CA GLY A 599 15.72 15.12 28.00
C GLY A 599 16.76 14.03 28.28
N LEU A 600 17.73 13.84 27.37
CA LEU A 600 18.78 12.82 27.46
C LEU A 600 20.14 13.46 27.74
N ALA A 601 20.94 12.81 28.59
CA ALA A 601 22.31 13.23 28.87
C ALA A 601 23.23 12.95 27.68
N TYR A 602 24.15 13.88 27.40
CA TYR A 602 25.20 13.74 26.39
C TYR A 602 26.59 13.79 27.03
N SER A 603 27.51 12.91 26.62
CA SER A 603 28.88 12.82 27.16
C SER A 603 29.82 13.90 26.61
N GLY A 604 29.39 14.64 25.59
CA GLY A 604 30.25 15.57 24.87
C GLY A 604 31.04 14.92 23.73
N THR A 605 30.96 13.59 23.56
CA THR A 605 31.56 12.85 22.44
C THR A 605 30.55 11.89 21.81
N PHE A 606 30.69 11.67 20.50
CA PHE A 606 29.80 10.79 19.75
C PHE A 606 30.61 9.84 18.87
N LYS A 607 29.98 8.73 18.49
CA LYS A 607 30.48 7.76 17.51
C LYS A 607 29.42 7.47 16.47
N TRP A 608 29.83 6.89 15.35
CA TRP A 608 28.93 6.38 14.33
C TRP A 608 28.66 4.91 14.59
N VAL A 609 27.39 4.53 14.60
CA VAL A 609 26.97 3.12 14.74
C VAL A 609 26.11 2.72 13.56
N ASP A 610 26.25 1.46 13.16
CA ASP A 610 25.38 0.86 12.16
C ASP A 610 24.06 0.48 12.84
N THR A 611 22.97 0.58 12.08
CA THR A 611 21.60 0.38 12.56
C THR A 611 20.78 -0.37 11.55
N VAL A 612 19.77 -1.08 12.04
CA VAL A 612 18.84 -1.83 11.21
C VAL A 612 17.41 -1.64 11.71
N MET A 613 16.48 -1.48 10.77
CA MET A 613 15.05 -1.30 11.04
C MET A 613 14.22 -2.13 10.03
N TYR A 614 13.23 -2.85 10.53
CA TYR A 614 12.46 -3.86 9.80
C TYR A 614 11.05 -3.35 9.55
N TRP A 615 10.72 -3.15 8.29
CA TRP A 615 9.47 -2.57 7.81
C TRP A 615 8.63 -3.64 7.14
N GLY A 616 7.53 -4.04 7.77
CA GLY A 616 6.61 -5.01 7.19
C GLY A 616 5.98 -4.47 5.91
N LEU A 617 5.86 -5.33 4.91
CA LEU A 617 5.28 -5.01 3.61
C LEU A 617 3.83 -5.48 3.57
N ASN A 618 2.89 -4.57 3.31
CA ASN A 618 1.44 -4.84 3.41
C ASN A 618 0.62 -4.28 2.23
N HIS A 619 1.23 -3.49 1.36
CA HIS A 619 0.63 -2.90 0.16
C HIS A 619 1.38 -3.36 -1.10
N GLU A 620 1.04 -2.74 -2.23
CA GLU A 620 1.50 -3.12 -3.56
C GLU A 620 1.17 -4.59 -3.85
N ILE A 621 -0.01 -5.08 -3.43
CA ILE A 621 -0.37 -6.49 -3.57
C ILE A 621 -0.50 -6.84 -5.05
N THR A 622 0.20 -7.89 -5.48
CA THR A 622 0.26 -8.28 -6.89
C THR A 622 -0.98 -9.07 -7.34
N PRO A 623 -1.33 -9.04 -8.63
CA PRO A 623 -2.32 -9.96 -9.20
C PRO A 623 -2.07 -11.42 -8.85
N LYS A 624 -3.13 -12.22 -8.66
CA LYS A 624 -3.04 -13.63 -8.24
C LYS A 624 -2.13 -14.50 -9.11
N ASN A 625 -2.00 -14.19 -10.40
CA ASN A 625 -1.11 -14.89 -11.34
C ASN A 625 0.37 -14.48 -11.23
N ARG A 626 0.69 -13.52 -10.35
CA ARG A 626 2.04 -13.05 -10.06
C ARG A 626 2.42 -13.28 -8.58
N ALA A 627 1.69 -14.15 -7.87
CA ALA A 627 2.17 -14.62 -6.58
C ALA A 627 3.43 -15.48 -6.75
N LEU A 628 4.18 -15.72 -5.68
CA LEU A 628 5.28 -16.69 -5.72
C LEU A 628 4.77 -18.07 -6.15
N SER A 629 5.50 -18.71 -7.06
CA SER A 629 5.28 -20.09 -7.48
C SER A 629 5.99 -21.06 -6.55
N CYS A 630 5.66 -22.35 -6.67
CA CYS A 630 6.25 -23.39 -5.86
C CYS A 630 7.77 -23.47 -6.08
N VAL A 631 8.21 -23.45 -7.35
CA VAL A 631 9.62 -23.57 -7.74
C VAL A 631 10.48 -22.36 -7.36
N GLN A 632 9.87 -21.23 -6.99
CA GLN A 632 10.62 -20.07 -6.49
C GLN A 632 11.07 -20.31 -5.05
N CYS A 633 10.25 -20.95 -4.22
CA CYS A 633 10.68 -21.32 -2.88
C CYS A 633 11.45 -22.64 -2.90
N HIS A 634 10.90 -23.65 -3.57
CA HIS A 634 11.37 -25.03 -3.52
C HIS A 634 12.20 -25.40 -4.75
N GLU A 635 13.53 -25.35 -4.63
CA GLU A 635 14.46 -25.76 -5.70
C GLU A 635 14.25 -27.24 -6.07
N SER A 636 13.86 -28.10 -5.12
CA SER A 636 13.64 -29.53 -5.37
C SER A 636 12.55 -29.79 -6.42
N LEU A 637 11.63 -28.84 -6.62
CA LEU A 637 10.55 -28.94 -7.61
C LEU A 637 11.00 -28.63 -9.05
N ARG A 638 12.22 -28.12 -9.25
CA ARG A 638 12.79 -27.91 -10.60
C ARG A 638 13.37 -29.17 -11.21
N GLN A 639 13.70 -30.16 -10.39
CA GLN A 639 14.43 -31.35 -10.80
C GLN A 639 13.45 -32.52 -11.05
N GLU A 640 13.38 -33.00 -12.28
CA GLU A 640 12.83 -34.34 -12.56
C GLU A 640 13.88 -35.40 -12.20
N PRO A 641 13.49 -36.60 -11.70
CA PRO A 641 12.14 -37.10 -11.46
C PRO A 641 11.71 -37.02 -9.98
N TYR A 642 12.42 -36.27 -9.11
CA TYR A 642 12.26 -36.37 -7.65
C TYR A 642 10.84 -36.07 -7.14
N CYS A 643 10.04 -35.29 -7.88
CA CYS A 643 8.65 -35.01 -7.53
C CYS A 643 7.63 -35.88 -8.29
N GLY A 644 8.00 -36.42 -9.46
CA GLY A 644 7.15 -37.26 -10.30
C GLY A 644 6.80 -38.62 -9.68
N ARG A 645 7.42 -39.00 -8.55
CA ARG A 645 7.08 -40.23 -7.83
C ARG A 645 5.78 -40.11 -7.03
N CYS A 646 5.49 -38.92 -6.50
CA CYS A 646 4.31 -38.64 -5.67
C CYS A 646 3.35 -37.62 -6.31
N HIS A 647 3.84 -36.77 -7.21
CA HIS A 647 3.08 -35.77 -7.96
C HIS A 647 3.24 -36.01 -9.47
N GLN A 648 2.56 -37.03 -9.96
CA GLN A 648 2.60 -37.44 -11.36
C GLN A 648 1.80 -36.47 -12.23
N ASN A 649 2.33 -36.19 -13.43
CA ASN A 649 1.49 -35.64 -14.49
C ASN A 649 0.34 -36.62 -14.75
N THR A 650 -0.88 -36.10 -14.77
CA THR A 650 -2.08 -36.87 -15.15
C THR A 650 -2.73 -36.18 -16.34
N ALA A 651 -3.66 -36.85 -17.03
CA ALA A 651 -4.41 -36.23 -18.13
C ALA A 651 -5.11 -34.92 -17.72
N SER A 652 -5.40 -34.75 -16.42
CA SER A 652 -6.03 -33.56 -15.83
C SER A 652 -5.07 -32.58 -15.15
N ILE A 653 -3.79 -32.94 -14.94
CA ILE A 653 -2.83 -32.13 -14.17
C ILE A 653 -1.47 -32.11 -14.85
N ASP A 654 -1.08 -30.95 -15.37
CA ASP A 654 0.30 -30.62 -15.74
C ASP A 654 1.02 -30.03 -14.52
N PHE A 655 1.79 -30.87 -13.84
CA PHE A 655 2.49 -30.47 -12.62
C PHE A 655 3.59 -29.46 -12.90
N LYS A 656 4.26 -29.56 -14.05
CA LYS A 656 5.32 -28.61 -14.42
C LYS A 656 4.72 -27.22 -14.63
N ALA A 657 3.65 -27.10 -15.42
CA ALA A 657 2.98 -25.82 -15.58
C ALA A 657 2.48 -25.24 -14.25
N LEU A 658 1.99 -26.11 -13.35
CA LEU A 658 1.49 -25.73 -12.04
C LEU A 658 2.59 -25.26 -11.07
N ALA A 659 3.70 -25.98 -10.99
CA ALA A 659 4.81 -25.66 -10.09
C ALA A 659 5.49 -24.34 -10.47
N TYR A 660 5.52 -24.01 -11.77
CA TYR A 660 6.07 -22.76 -12.32
C TYR A 660 5.06 -21.62 -12.37
N ARG A 661 3.77 -21.87 -12.06
CA ARG A 661 2.73 -20.84 -12.12
C ARG A 661 2.94 -19.77 -11.04
N GLY A 662 3.39 -18.59 -11.45
CA GLY A 662 3.57 -17.44 -10.57
C GLY A 662 4.23 -16.26 -11.28
N ILE A 663 4.90 -15.41 -10.49
CA ILE A 663 5.60 -14.23 -11.02
C ILE A 663 6.72 -14.61 -11.98
N ASP A 664 6.69 -13.99 -13.17
CA ASP A 664 7.74 -14.09 -14.17
C ASP A 664 8.64 -12.85 -14.08
N PHE A 665 9.83 -13.04 -13.49
CA PHE A 665 10.81 -11.97 -13.35
C PHE A 665 11.45 -11.56 -14.67
N GLN A 666 11.44 -12.42 -15.69
CA GLN A 666 11.93 -12.09 -17.02
C GLN A 666 10.94 -11.16 -17.73
N GLN A 667 9.64 -11.47 -17.64
CA GLN A 667 8.60 -10.57 -18.15
C GLN A 667 8.67 -9.20 -17.48
N LEU A 668 8.88 -9.14 -16.17
CA LEU A 668 9.04 -7.87 -15.44
C LEU A 668 10.29 -7.10 -15.87
N TYR A 669 11.40 -7.80 -16.10
CA TYR A 669 12.63 -7.19 -16.60
C TYR A 669 12.42 -6.54 -17.97
N TYR A 670 11.77 -7.25 -18.91
CA TYR A 670 11.43 -6.67 -20.22
C TYR A 670 10.39 -5.56 -20.14
N ALA A 671 9.59 -5.51 -19.08
CA ALA A 671 8.70 -4.40 -18.76
C ALA A 671 9.42 -3.22 -18.06
N GLY A 672 10.75 -3.24 -17.98
CA GLY A 672 11.57 -2.15 -17.46
C GLY A 672 11.78 -2.18 -15.94
N ARG A 673 11.43 -3.28 -15.25
CA ARG A 673 11.62 -3.43 -13.80
C ARG A 673 13.00 -4.01 -13.48
N ASP A 674 13.56 -3.62 -12.34
CA ASP A 674 14.87 -4.10 -11.90
C ASP A 674 14.80 -5.50 -11.25
N THR A 675 14.53 -6.51 -12.06
CA THR A 675 14.34 -7.90 -11.62
C THR A 675 15.39 -8.87 -12.19
N LEU A 676 16.46 -8.36 -12.81
CA LEU A 676 17.49 -9.17 -13.44
C LEU A 676 18.18 -10.12 -12.44
N GLU A 677 18.48 -9.62 -11.24
CA GLU A 677 19.08 -10.41 -10.14
C GLU A 677 18.12 -11.47 -9.58
N LEU A 678 16.84 -11.44 -9.97
CA LEU A 678 15.81 -12.37 -9.50
C LEU A 678 15.54 -13.51 -10.49
N LEU A 679 16.17 -13.47 -11.68
CA LEU A 679 16.06 -14.55 -12.65
C LEU A 679 16.63 -15.84 -12.07
N ASN A 680 15.86 -16.92 -12.15
CA ASN A 680 16.23 -18.26 -11.67
C ASN A 680 16.57 -18.36 -10.17
N VAL A 681 16.34 -17.33 -9.36
CA VAL A 681 16.51 -17.41 -7.90
C VAL A 681 15.54 -18.44 -7.31
N THR A 682 16.09 -19.35 -6.50
CA THR A 682 15.33 -20.25 -5.61
C THR A 682 15.71 -20.05 -4.17
N ASP A 683 15.10 -20.86 -3.31
CA ASP A 683 15.12 -20.65 -1.88
C ASP A 683 14.72 -19.19 -1.60
N TYR A 684 13.64 -18.75 -2.26
CA TYR A 684 13.30 -17.33 -2.31
C TYR A 684 13.11 -16.74 -0.91
N ILE A 685 12.67 -17.56 0.05
CA ILE A 685 12.49 -17.15 1.45
C ILE A 685 13.69 -17.42 2.36
N GLY A 686 14.73 -18.12 1.89
CA GLY A 686 15.93 -18.43 2.69
C GLY A 686 15.63 -19.41 3.82
N PHE A 687 15.34 -20.67 3.50
CA PHE A 687 14.96 -21.70 4.46
C PHE A 687 15.97 -21.86 5.60
N GLN A 688 17.27 -21.84 5.30
CA GLN A 688 18.30 -21.98 6.33
C GLN A 688 18.32 -20.81 7.31
N SER A 689 18.15 -19.56 6.83
CA SER A 689 18.05 -18.39 7.72
C SER A 689 16.78 -18.40 8.57
N LEU A 690 15.75 -19.15 8.15
CA LEU A 690 14.52 -19.36 8.90
C LEU A 690 14.58 -20.56 9.85
N GLY A 691 15.74 -21.23 9.97
CA GLY A 691 15.95 -22.36 10.89
C GLY A 691 15.56 -23.73 10.34
N TYR A 692 15.25 -23.85 9.04
CA TYR A 692 15.10 -25.15 8.38
C TYR A 692 16.48 -25.72 8.02
N LYS A 693 16.59 -27.05 7.91
CA LYS A 693 17.83 -27.70 7.44
C LYS A 693 18.11 -27.43 5.95
N GLY A 694 17.07 -27.18 5.18
CA GLY A 694 17.07 -26.91 3.75
C GLY A 694 15.63 -26.85 3.25
N ASP A 695 15.40 -27.17 1.98
CA ASP A 695 14.06 -27.26 1.42
C ASP A 695 13.15 -28.21 2.25
N PRO A 696 12.04 -27.73 2.83
CA PRO A 696 11.15 -28.53 3.66
C PRO A 696 10.49 -29.70 2.92
N ILE A 697 10.43 -29.68 1.59
CA ILE A 697 9.96 -30.82 0.79
C ILE A 697 10.93 -32.00 0.95
N VAL A 698 12.23 -31.72 1.09
CA VAL A 698 13.28 -32.74 1.22
C VAL A 698 13.55 -33.09 2.68
N TYR A 699 13.68 -32.09 3.54
CA TYR A 699 14.16 -32.26 4.91
C TYR A 699 13.04 -32.29 5.96
N GLY A 700 11.79 -32.10 5.55
CA GLY A 700 10.69 -31.83 6.46
C GLY A 700 10.82 -30.45 7.11
N GLY A 701 9.84 -30.10 7.94
CA GLY A 701 9.83 -28.78 8.57
C GLY A 701 8.78 -28.67 9.65
N ARG A 702 8.34 -27.44 9.92
CA ARG A 702 7.24 -27.17 10.85
C ARG A 702 5.93 -27.88 10.47
N PHE A 703 5.77 -28.24 9.20
CA PHE A 703 4.80 -29.21 8.72
C PHE A 703 5.12 -30.60 9.31
N LYS A 704 4.78 -30.84 10.59
CA LYS A 704 4.97 -32.15 11.24
C LYS A 704 4.16 -33.27 10.56
N GLN A 705 3.17 -32.90 9.77
CA GLN A 705 2.49 -33.76 8.80
C GLN A 705 2.27 -32.96 7.52
N LEU A 706 3.17 -33.08 6.55
CA LEU A 706 2.70 -33.11 5.17
C LEU A 706 1.81 -34.36 5.06
N PRO A 707 0.75 -34.40 4.23
CA PRO A 707 -0.03 -35.63 3.99
C PRO A 707 0.78 -36.72 3.25
N LEU A 708 2.10 -36.75 3.45
CA LEU A 708 3.09 -37.52 2.72
C LEU A 708 4.24 -37.96 3.65
N GLY A 709 3.97 -38.14 4.93
CA GLY A 709 4.78 -39.01 5.77
C GLY A 709 4.41 -40.46 5.43
N GLN A 710 5.41 -41.28 5.11
CA GLN A 710 5.30 -42.71 5.42
C GLN A 710 4.73 -42.79 6.83
N GLY A 711 3.61 -43.50 6.99
CA GLY A 711 3.03 -43.73 8.31
C GLY A 711 4.11 -44.23 9.28
N PRO A 712 3.92 -44.06 10.59
CA PRO A 712 4.78 -44.76 11.55
C PRO A 712 4.84 -46.22 11.10
N SER A 713 6.06 -46.71 10.90
CA SER A 713 6.33 -48.11 10.59
C SER A 713 5.42 -48.96 11.46
N LEU A 714 4.48 -49.67 10.84
CA LEU A 714 3.69 -50.67 11.54
C LEU A 714 4.71 -51.56 12.27
N PRO A 715 4.56 -51.79 13.59
CA PRO A 715 5.40 -52.76 14.26
C PRO A 715 5.28 -54.06 13.47
N LYS A 716 6.43 -54.59 13.04
CA LYS A 716 6.46 -55.95 12.51
C LYS A 716 5.88 -56.82 13.62
N ASN A 717 4.71 -57.39 13.35
CA ASN A 717 4.15 -58.43 14.20
C ASN A 717 5.19 -59.57 14.34
N PRO A 718 5.17 -60.27 15.47
CA PRO A 718 6.26 -61.16 15.89
C PRO A 718 6.63 -62.22 14.86
#